data_AF-A0A1T4NAK3-F1
#
_entry.id   AF-A0A1T4NAK3-F1
#
_cell.length_a   1.000
_cell.length_b   1.000
_cell.length_c   1.000
_cell.angle_alpha   90.00
_cell.angle_beta   90.00
_cell.angle_gamma   90.00
#
_symmetry.space_group_name_H-M   'P 1'
#
loop_
_entity.id
_entity.type
_entity.pdbx_description
1 polymer ?
#
loop_
_entity_poly.entity_id
_entity_poly.type
_entity_poly.pdbx_seq_one_letter_code
_entity_poly.pdbx_strand_id
1 'polypeptide(L)'
;MEPTTISSLFNNIIIHNKLRSIRSVFQFNSDQSHILNYKPSYQRKYVWTDVKATYLIETILLHGEIPPIVVYIKGKDWEVIDGRQRCESIERYIRNEFSLKPHGLEKLWNLAGKKFSQLDETMKERILSTSLRLIQVTATNEALVSPYDEEVIKREIFKRYNLGISPLKKEEVFKAQYIQDEINIYFKTQFEKKPELYKLVTTLFAHKSKNQETILQHIRELLVLQHIPINKYRHEREDIVNMYYDYLSYSMTGSAKKISIIFDKFREKCDYLTEISAGLKKANHPSNGLIHDCIFWGLSVCEKENVPSNEINNIIFKERLVNHIQKQSQHYTMDQSNHWQLIIKRYTTISTFFVSQLDISFIKYLKSDETFLVDHKDKMQKYMEERFTPGKELEHFSKMDPTSTSVSDILDRMKRRKFKLKPPYQRNEVMNISKASSLIESILLGIKIHPLYIYQRANGIAEVIDGQQRLLTILGFLGEKYADEQGKMVKSQKHQFALNLRTGLLPDLHRKKFQHLSAKEQSYIKDYDLEVIEIKEENNKHFLPEELFKRINHKPIPIKENTFEFWNAYVDRDITDAIKDLCKRNSWLYLRKDDKRMLNEELVTNLSYLHYMTSGKANMANIKEVLDISKRLSATIVKFRKKAHITQMLEDKNFKSEFLLSLNDFEAEFIEKAKLLISKPTGKPAETPSNKRLDEILHTRNVRMPMNFYLFWVILKGIPLDYIKEAKTAALYKVTKIFSTLGSYDTSEQLEKAIKDLWAATPALALS
;
A
#
# COMPACT_ATOMS: atom_id res chain seq x y z
N MET A 1 -42.76 12.65 -10.97
CA MET A 1 -41.73 11.81 -11.62
C MET A 1 -41.21 10.88 -10.53
N GLU A 2 -41.34 9.57 -10.70
CA GLU A 2 -40.66 8.63 -9.80
C GLU A 2 -39.15 8.93 -9.81
N PRO A 3 -38.47 8.93 -8.67
CA PRO A 3 -37.03 9.18 -8.64
C PRO A 3 -36.32 8.10 -9.45
N THR A 4 -35.68 8.52 -10.53
CA THR A 4 -34.81 7.68 -11.37
C THR A 4 -33.84 6.92 -10.47
N THR A 5 -33.97 5.61 -10.38
CA THR A 5 -33.05 4.80 -9.57
C THR A 5 -31.67 4.85 -10.21
N ILE A 6 -30.61 5.01 -9.41
CA ILE A 6 -29.23 5.14 -9.90
C ILE A 6 -28.86 3.97 -10.85
N SER A 7 -29.41 2.78 -10.63
CA SER A 7 -29.25 1.62 -11.51
C SER A 7 -29.73 1.89 -12.95
N SER A 8 -30.82 2.64 -13.14
CA SER A 8 -31.35 2.99 -14.46
C SER A 8 -30.47 4.00 -15.21
N LEU A 9 -29.67 4.80 -14.50
CA LEU A 9 -28.73 5.74 -15.13
C LEU A 9 -27.64 5.02 -15.94
N PHE A 10 -27.24 3.81 -15.52
CA PHE A 10 -26.24 3.02 -16.22
C PHE A 10 -26.71 2.49 -17.59
N ASN A 11 -28.03 2.43 -17.82
CA ASN A 11 -28.58 2.10 -19.14
C ASN A 11 -28.39 3.23 -20.17
N ASN A 12 -28.09 4.45 -19.70
CA ASN A 12 -27.92 5.63 -20.54
C ASN A 12 -26.46 5.95 -20.85
N ILE A 13 -25.54 5.01 -20.60
CA ILE A 13 -24.13 5.17 -20.93
C ILE A 13 -23.62 4.02 -21.80
N ILE A 14 -22.62 4.34 -22.63
CA ILE A 14 -21.87 3.40 -23.45
C ILE A 14 -20.44 3.39 -22.92
N ILE A 15 -19.89 2.20 -22.75
CA ILE A 15 -18.51 2.01 -22.33
C ILE A 15 -17.75 1.24 -23.41
N HIS A 16 -16.67 1.83 -23.94
CA HIS A 16 -15.85 1.20 -24.96
C HIS A 16 -14.36 1.39 -24.69
N ASN A 17 -13.54 0.46 -25.18
CA ASN A 17 -12.08 0.54 -25.06
C ASN A 17 -11.46 1.15 -26.30
N LYS A 18 -10.47 2.02 -26.10
CA LYS A 18 -9.72 2.65 -27.18
C LYS A 18 -8.26 2.83 -26.82
N LEU A 19 -7.37 2.51 -27.75
CA LEU A 19 -5.95 2.85 -27.64
C LEU A 19 -5.70 4.27 -28.15
N ARG A 20 -4.99 5.07 -27.36
CA ARG A 20 -4.54 6.43 -27.72
C ARG A 20 -3.10 6.62 -27.27
N SER A 21 -2.24 7.18 -28.12
CA SER A 21 -0.86 7.49 -27.73
C SER A 21 -0.82 8.55 -26.63
N ILE A 22 0.22 8.54 -25.80
CA ILE A 22 0.48 9.60 -24.79
C ILE A 22 0.44 10.98 -25.45
N ARG A 23 1.06 11.15 -26.61
CA ARG A 23 1.01 12.38 -27.40
C ARG A 23 -0.43 12.85 -27.66
N SER A 24 -1.29 11.94 -28.09
CA SER A 24 -2.70 12.25 -28.41
C SER A 24 -3.53 12.56 -27.15
N VAL A 25 -3.33 11.83 -26.06
CA VAL A 25 -4.10 12.00 -24.81
C VAL A 25 -3.78 13.33 -24.13
N PHE A 26 -2.52 13.75 -24.12
CA PHE A 26 -2.09 14.99 -23.47
C PHE A 26 -1.94 16.17 -24.43
N GLN A 27 -2.15 15.94 -25.73
CA GLN A 27 -2.07 16.97 -26.79
C GLN A 27 -0.76 17.74 -26.80
N PHE A 28 0.35 17.04 -26.60
CA PHE A 28 1.66 17.64 -26.79
C PHE A 28 1.80 18.00 -28.28
N ASN A 29 1.65 19.29 -28.61
CA ASN A 29 1.82 19.91 -29.94
C ASN A 29 0.64 19.81 -30.94
N SER A 30 -0.63 19.77 -30.50
CA SER A 30 -1.80 19.78 -31.40
C SER A 30 -2.82 20.87 -31.09
N ASP A 31 -3.62 21.29 -32.08
CA ASP A 31 -4.86 22.04 -31.83
C ASP A 31 -5.74 21.25 -30.85
N GLN A 32 -6.24 21.92 -29.80
CA GLN A 32 -6.89 21.27 -28.66
C GLN A 32 -8.21 20.56 -29.04
N SER A 33 -8.09 19.31 -29.52
CA SER A 33 -9.22 18.46 -29.90
C SER A 33 -10.17 18.14 -28.73
N HIS A 34 -9.65 18.22 -27.51
CA HIS A 34 -10.31 17.95 -26.22
C HIS A 34 -9.55 18.63 -25.05
N ILE A 35 -10.17 18.71 -23.87
CA ILE A 35 -9.56 19.21 -22.64
C ILE A 35 -9.54 18.07 -21.62
N LEU A 36 -8.35 17.60 -21.25
CA LEU A 36 -8.18 16.52 -20.28
C LEU A 36 -8.17 17.04 -18.84
N ASN A 37 -9.28 16.93 -18.13
CA ASN A 37 -9.36 17.14 -16.69
C ASN A 37 -9.06 15.83 -15.94
N TYR A 38 -7.81 15.66 -15.51
CA TYR A 38 -7.44 14.53 -14.66
C TYR A 38 -7.44 14.84 -13.15
N LYS A 39 -7.92 16.02 -12.74
CA LYS A 39 -7.99 16.47 -11.33
C LYS A 39 -9.42 16.89 -10.91
N PRO A 40 -10.47 16.08 -11.15
CA PRO A 40 -11.81 16.42 -10.67
C PRO A 40 -11.88 16.43 -9.14
N SER A 41 -12.85 17.17 -8.59
CA SER A 41 -12.93 17.51 -7.16
C SER A 41 -13.13 16.30 -6.22
N TYR A 42 -13.77 15.24 -6.70
CA TYR A 42 -13.99 13.99 -5.94
C TYR A 42 -12.73 13.12 -5.88
N GLN A 43 -11.72 13.37 -6.72
CA GLN A 43 -10.46 12.64 -6.66
C GLN A 43 -9.51 13.19 -5.61
N ARG A 44 -8.83 12.28 -4.90
CA ARG A 44 -7.74 12.62 -3.98
C ARG A 44 -6.58 13.35 -4.68
N LYS A 45 -5.80 14.10 -3.91
CA LYS A 45 -4.58 14.77 -4.37
C LYS A 45 -3.54 13.78 -4.93
N TYR A 46 -2.50 14.30 -5.56
CA TYR A 46 -1.38 13.47 -6.03
C TYR A 46 -0.59 12.91 -4.85
N VAL A 47 -0.51 11.58 -4.72
CA VAL A 47 0.07 10.86 -3.58
C VAL A 47 1.24 9.96 -3.97
N TRP A 48 1.51 9.78 -5.26
CA TRP A 48 2.65 8.98 -5.71
C TRP A 48 3.96 9.68 -5.36
N THR A 49 4.93 8.91 -4.86
CA THR A 49 6.32 9.39 -4.73
C THR A 49 6.97 9.43 -6.11
N ASP A 50 8.03 10.22 -6.27
CA ASP A 50 8.78 10.24 -7.52
C ASP A 50 9.42 8.88 -7.83
N VAL A 51 9.69 8.05 -6.80
CA VAL A 51 10.11 6.65 -6.97
C VAL A 51 9.02 5.84 -7.69
N LYS A 52 7.76 5.95 -7.25
CA LYS A 52 6.66 5.24 -7.92
C LYS A 52 6.35 5.81 -9.30
N ALA A 53 6.46 7.13 -9.48
CA ALA A 53 6.33 7.75 -10.79
C ALA A 53 7.42 7.26 -11.75
N THR A 54 8.66 7.15 -11.28
CA THR A 54 9.79 6.59 -12.04
C THR A 54 9.50 5.16 -12.51
N TYR A 55 8.92 4.32 -11.65
CA TYR A 55 8.53 2.95 -12.01
C TYR A 55 7.52 2.89 -13.17
N LEU A 56 6.59 3.84 -13.23
CA LEU A 56 5.67 3.98 -14.36
C LEU A 56 6.40 4.40 -15.63
N ILE A 57 7.31 5.38 -15.55
CA ILE A 57 8.10 5.82 -16.71
C ILE A 57 8.99 4.68 -17.22
N GLU A 58 9.62 3.92 -16.33
CA GLU A 58 10.37 2.73 -16.72
C GLU A 58 9.48 1.71 -17.43
N THR A 59 8.27 1.47 -16.91
CA THR A 59 7.31 0.56 -17.55
C THR A 59 6.97 1.02 -18.97
N ILE A 60 6.81 2.32 -19.21
CA ILE A 60 6.58 2.89 -20.55
C ILE A 60 7.79 2.65 -21.46
N LEU A 61 8.99 2.94 -20.96
CA LEU A 61 10.26 2.76 -21.70
C LEU A 61 10.54 1.29 -22.03
N LEU A 62 10.06 0.36 -21.21
CA LEU A 62 10.18 -1.09 -21.42
C LEU A 62 9.03 -1.70 -22.21
N HIS A 63 8.19 -0.88 -22.85
CA HIS A 63 7.05 -1.33 -23.66
C HIS A 63 5.98 -2.08 -22.84
N GLY A 64 6.02 -1.95 -21.52
CA GLY A 64 5.09 -2.61 -20.61
C GLY A 64 3.67 -2.08 -20.75
N GLU A 65 2.72 -2.91 -20.36
CA GLU A 65 1.33 -2.48 -20.24
C GLU A 65 1.09 -1.71 -18.95
N ILE A 66 0.32 -0.64 -19.08
CA ILE A 66 -0.12 0.18 -17.97
C ILE A 66 -1.60 -0.16 -17.76
N PRO A 67 -2.09 -0.23 -16.51
CA PRO A 67 -3.51 -0.42 -16.29
C PRO A 67 -4.34 0.63 -17.08
N PRO A 68 -5.61 0.37 -17.42
CA PRO A 68 -6.41 1.31 -18.21
C PRO A 68 -6.72 2.61 -17.47
N ILE A 69 -6.86 3.70 -18.21
CA ILE A 69 -7.38 4.98 -17.70
C ILE A 69 -8.86 5.04 -18.02
N VAL A 70 -9.70 5.29 -17.02
CA VAL A 70 -11.14 5.45 -17.21
C VAL A 70 -11.42 6.93 -17.40
N VAL A 71 -12.07 7.29 -18.50
CA VAL A 71 -12.36 8.68 -18.86
C VAL A 71 -13.84 8.82 -19.21
N TYR A 72 -14.49 9.82 -18.63
CA TYR A 72 -15.81 10.28 -19.04
C TYR A 72 -15.65 11.32 -20.15
N ILE A 73 -16.35 11.15 -21.26
CA ILE A 73 -16.24 12.05 -22.43
C ILE A 73 -17.58 12.74 -22.67
N LYS A 74 -17.53 14.07 -22.72
CA LYS A 74 -18.64 14.94 -23.05
C LYS A 74 -18.16 15.99 -24.07
N GLY A 75 -18.43 15.74 -25.35
CA GLY A 75 -17.85 16.54 -26.44
C GLY A 75 -16.32 16.65 -26.33
N LYS A 76 -15.82 17.87 -26.09
CA LYS A 76 -14.39 18.15 -25.89
C LYS A 76 -13.92 17.93 -24.45
N ASP A 77 -14.81 17.87 -23.47
CA ASP A 77 -14.42 17.73 -22.07
C ASP A 77 -14.19 16.27 -21.72
N TRP A 78 -12.92 15.94 -21.41
CA TRP A 78 -12.49 14.60 -21.03
C TRP A 78 -12.14 14.62 -19.55
N GLU A 79 -12.95 13.95 -18.73
CA GLU A 79 -12.72 13.88 -17.29
C GLU A 79 -12.20 12.50 -16.91
N VAL A 80 -10.99 12.43 -16.35
CA VAL A 80 -10.47 11.14 -15.86
C VAL A 80 -11.22 10.76 -14.60
N ILE A 81 -11.91 9.63 -14.64
CA ILE A 81 -12.54 9.00 -13.48
C ILE A 81 -11.45 8.25 -12.70
N ASP A 82 -10.76 7.30 -13.34
CA ASP A 82 -9.65 6.55 -12.74
C ASP A 82 -8.37 6.68 -13.56
N GLY A 83 -7.24 6.88 -12.88
CA GLY A 83 -5.93 7.02 -13.54
C GLY A 83 -5.20 8.33 -13.33
N ARG A 84 -5.77 9.29 -12.58
CA ARG A 84 -5.14 10.58 -12.26
C ARG A 84 -3.65 10.49 -11.93
N GLN A 85 -3.27 9.58 -11.04
CA GLN A 85 -1.89 9.48 -10.57
C GLN A 85 -0.94 9.09 -11.71
N ARG A 86 -1.39 8.23 -12.64
CA ARG A 86 -0.64 7.84 -13.83
C ARG A 86 -0.55 9.00 -14.81
N CYS A 87 -1.67 9.68 -15.06
CA CYS A 87 -1.69 10.82 -15.97
C CYS A 87 -0.77 11.94 -15.48
N GLU A 88 -0.90 12.31 -14.20
CA GLU A 88 -0.08 13.35 -13.58
C GLU A 88 1.40 12.94 -13.53
N SER A 89 1.75 11.68 -13.24
CA SER A 89 3.16 11.24 -13.31
C SER A 89 3.76 11.36 -14.71
N ILE A 90 3.02 10.99 -15.76
CA ILE A 90 3.47 11.08 -17.15
C ILE A 90 3.69 12.55 -17.53
N GLU A 91 2.69 13.40 -17.27
CA GLU A 91 2.79 14.82 -17.58
C GLU A 91 3.92 15.51 -16.81
N ARG A 92 4.02 15.28 -15.48
CA ARG A 92 5.10 15.83 -14.65
C ARG A 92 6.49 15.46 -15.16
N TYR A 93 6.65 14.22 -15.65
CA TYR A 93 7.94 13.79 -16.19
C TYR A 93 8.29 14.50 -17.50
N ILE A 94 7.33 14.55 -18.44
CA ILE A 94 7.49 15.22 -19.74
C ILE A 94 7.78 16.71 -19.54
N ARG A 95 7.16 17.35 -18.54
CA ARG A 95 7.41 18.75 -18.13
C ARG A 95 8.69 18.95 -17.31
N ASN A 96 9.53 17.94 -17.15
CA ASN A 96 10.80 18.01 -16.42
C ASN A 96 10.67 18.36 -14.91
N GLU A 97 9.50 18.12 -14.31
CA GLU A 97 9.22 18.43 -12.89
C GLU A 97 9.91 17.46 -11.91
N PHE A 98 10.34 16.28 -12.38
CA PHE A 98 11.16 15.37 -11.59
C PHE A 98 12.16 14.60 -12.47
N SER A 99 13.22 14.11 -11.83
CA SER A 99 14.20 13.19 -12.42
C SER A 99 13.93 11.75 -12.00
N LEU A 100 14.24 10.80 -12.88
CA LEU A 100 14.10 9.36 -12.59
C LEU A 100 14.91 9.00 -11.33
N LYS A 101 14.27 8.35 -10.37
CA LYS A 101 14.89 7.99 -9.10
C LYS A 101 15.51 6.59 -9.18
N PRO A 102 16.74 6.36 -8.66
CA PRO A 102 17.37 5.04 -8.66
C PRO A 102 16.43 3.94 -8.14
N HIS A 103 15.78 4.16 -6.99
CA HIS A 103 14.87 3.19 -6.36
C HIS A 103 13.54 2.95 -7.12
N GLY A 104 13.29 3.70 -8.20
CA GLY A 104 12.14 3.48 -9.08
C GLY A 104 12.48 2.74 -10.37
N LEU A 105 13.78 2.48 -10.61
CA LEU A 105 14.29 1.80 -11.79
C LEU A 105 14.72 0.39 -11.37
N GLU A 106 14.03 -0.63 -11.87
CA GLU A 106 14.40 -2.04 -11.64
C GLU A 106 15.32 -2.56 -12.74
N LYS A 107 15.14 -2.06 -13.96
CA LYS A 107 15.82 -2.54 -15.17
C LYS A 107 16.54 -1.43 -15.93
N LEU A 108 16.25 -0.15 -15.73
CA LEU A 108 16.85 0.97 -16.49
C LEU A 108 17.65 1.93 -15.60
N TRP A 109 18.46 1.42 -14.66
CA TRP A 109 19.11 2.26 -13.65
C TRP A 109 20.11 3.27 -14.23
N ASN A 110 20.61 3.07 -15.46
CA ASN A 110 21.46 4.02 -16.18
C ASN A 110 20.73 5.34 -16.51
N LEU A 111 19.40 5.36 -16.42
CA LEU A 111 18.58 6.55 -16.56
C LEU A 111 18.36 7.29 -15.23
N ALA A 112 18.89 6.77 -14.11
CA ALA A 112 18.80 7.43 -12.82
C ALA A 112 19.35 8.86 -12.89
N GLY A 113 18.61 9.79 -12.28
CA GLY A 113 18.93 11.22 -12.29
C GLY A 113 18.52 11.96 -13.57
N LYS A 114 18.20 11.26 -14.68
CA LYS A 114 17.81 11.91 -15.93
C LYS A 114 16.38 12.45 -15.88
N LYS A 115 16.18 13.64 -16.43
CA LYS A 115 14.87 14.22 -16.76
C LYS A 115 14.49 13.89 -18.21
N PHE A 116 13.24 14.15 -18.59
CA PHE A 116 12.75 13.90 -19.95
C PHE A 116 13.61 14.60 -21.02
N SER A 117 14.01 15.86 -20.79
CA SER A 117 14.86 16.60 -21.74
C SER A 117 16.24 15.99 -21.95
N GLN A 118 16.73 15.18 -21.00
CA GLN A 118 18.04 14.53 -21.01
C GLN A 118 18.00 13.10 -21.56
N LEU A 119 16.83 12.61 -21.97
CA LEU A 119 16.72 11.38 -22.73
C LEU A 119 17.11 11.61 -24.20
N ASP A 120 17.54 10.55 -24.89
CA ASP A 120 17.70 10.60 -26.33
C ASP A 120 16.33 10.68 -27.04
N GLU A 121 16.33 11.08 -28.32
CA GLU A 121 15.09 11.26 -29.09
C GLU A 121 14.32 9.94 -29.27
N THR A 122 15.00 8.80 -29.30
CA THR A 122 14.34 7.50 -29.43
C THR A 122 13.51 7.16 -28.19
N MET A 123 14.04 7.43 -27.00
CA MET A 123 13.36 7.26 -25.71
C MET A 123 12.24 8.29 -25.51
N LYS A 124 12.44 9.54 -25.97
CA LYS A 124 11.37 10.55 -25.95
C LYS A 124 10.22 10.12 -26.85
N GLU A 125 10.51 9.73 -28.09
CA GLU A 125 9.49 9.22 -29.01
C GLU A 125 8.82 7.98 -28.46
N ARG A 126 9.57 7.09 -27.80
CA ARG A 126 9.03 5.92 -27.12
C ARG A 126 7.96 6.29 -26.08
N ILE A 127 8.25 7.27 -25.24
CA ILE A 127 7.27 7.74 -24.25
C ILE A 127 6.05 8.35 -24.95
N LEU A 128 6.25 9.23 -25.93
CA LEU A 128 5.16 9.97 -26.57
C LEU A 128 4.26 9.08 -27.45
N SER A 129 4.83 8.10 -28.15
CA SER A 129 4.11 7.18 -29.03
C SER A 129 3.42 6.03 -28.29
N THR A 130 3.79 5.75 -27.03
CA THR A 130 3.21 4.64 -26.26
C THR A 130 1.69 4.80 -26.13
N SER A 131 0.96 3.78 -26.59
CA SER A 131 -0.49 3.71 -26.47
C SER A 131 -0.95 3.42 -25.04
N LEU A 132 -1.82 4.28 -24.53
CA LEU A 132 -2.61 4.11 -23.31
C LEU A 132 -3.97 3.53 -23.68
N ARG A 133 -4.43 2.55 -22.88
CA ARG A 133 -5.78 2.00 -23.00
C ARG A 133 -6.75 2.88 -22.22
N LEU A 134 -7.71 3.46 -22.93
CA LEU A 134 -8.77 4.27 -22.37
C LEU A 134 -10.08 3.48 -22.34
N ILE A 135 -10.68 3.39 -21.16
CA ILE A 135 -12.07 2.96 -21.00
C ILE A 135 -12.91 4.23 -21.07
N GLN A 136 -13.53 4.45 -22.21
CA GLN A 136 -14.28 5.66 -22.53
C GLN A 136 -15.74 5.47 -22.14
N VAL A 137 -16.24 6.33 -21.25
CA VAL A 137 -17.62 6.37 -20.79
C VAL A 137 -18.29 7.57 -21.44
N THR A 138 -19.34 7.34 -22.23
CA THR A 138 -20.10 8.38 -22.93
C THR A 138 -21.59 8.19 -22.67
N ALA A 139 -22.37 9.26 -22.60
CA ALA A 139 -23.82 9.15 -22.60
C ALA A 139 -24.32 8.58 -23.95
N THR A 140 -25.36 7.76 -23.93
CA THR A 140 -26.07 7.31 -25.15
C THR A 140 -26.72 8.48 -25.86
N ASN A 141 -27.25 9.42 -25.08
CA ASN A 141 -27.79 10.70 -25.52
C ASN A 141 -27.54 11.73 -24.42
N GLU A 142 -26.83 12.82 -24.74
CA GLU A 142 -26.50 13.87 -23.78
C GLU A 142 -27.75 14.56 -23.19
N ALA A 143 -28.88 14.58 -23.91
CA ALA A 143 -30.13 15.13 -23.40
C ALA A 143 -30.80 14.27 -22.32
N LEU A 144 -30.42 12.99 -22.19
CA LEU A 144 -31.01 12.04 -21.24
C LEU A 144 -30.27 12.00 -19.89
N VAL A 145 -29.14 12.69 -19.76
CA VAL A 145 -28.29 12.65 -18.56
C VAL A 145 -28.13 14.07 -18.03
N SER A 146 -28.78 14.37 -16.91
CA SER A 146 -28.61 15.67 -16.26
C SER A 146 -27.17 15.82 -15.70
N PRO A 147 -26.70 17.06 -15.44
CA PRO A 147 -25.40 17.26 -14.78
C PRO A 147 -25.28 16.55 -13.43
N TYR A 148 -26.39 16.39 -12.71
CA TYR A 148 -26.43 15.65 -11.46
C TYR A 148 -26.23 14.14 -11.69
N ASP A 149 -26.94 13.57 -12.67
CA ASP A 149 -26.81 12.16 -13.03
C ASP A 149 -25.40 11.82 -13.52
N GLU A 150 -24.80 12.71 -14.31
CA GLU A 150 -23.41 12.63 -14.76
C GLU A 150 -22.45 12.53 -13.58
N GLU A 151 -22.60 13.40 -12.55
CA GLU A 151 -21.77 13.35 -11.36
C GLU A 151 -21.95 12.05 -10.56
N VAL A 152 -23.20 11.57 -10.44
CA VAL A 152 -23.51 10.29 -9.77
C VAL A 152 -22.86 9.12 -10.50
N ILE A 153 -22.97 9.05 -11.83
CA ILE A 153 -22.34 8.01 -12.67
C ILE A 153 -20.83 8.02 -12.49
N LYS A 154 -20.19 9.19 -12.59
CA LYS A 154 -18.73 9.35 -12.45
C LYS A 154 -18.23 8.84 -11.10
N ARG A 155 -18.86 9.25 -10.01
CA ARG A 155 -18.50 8.84 -8.64
C ARG A 155 -18.73 7.35 -8.41
N GLU A 156 -19.81 6.79 -8.95
CA GLU A 156 -20.11 5.37 -8.82
C GLU A 156 -19.12 4.50 -9.63
N ILE A 157 -18.77 4.90 -10.85
CA ILE A 157 -17.70 4.23 -11.62
C ILE A 157 -16.37 4.32 -10.86
N PHE A 158 -16.02 5.50 -10.34
CA PHE A 158 -14.83 5.67 -9.50
C PHE A 158 -14.81 4.69 -8.32
N LYS A 159 -15.97 4.49 -7.66
CA LYS A 159 -16.17 3.55 -6.55
C LYS A 159 -15.89 2.12 -6.95
N ARG A 160 -16.52 1.64 -8.02
CA ARG A 160 -16.35 0.25 -8.48
C ARG A 160 -14.90 -0.06 -8.83
N TYR A 161 -14.22 0.89 -9.47
CA TYR A 161 -12.84 0.72 -9.92
C TYR A 161 -11.83 0.75 -8.75
N ASN A 162 -12.09 1.55 -7.70
CA ASN A 162 -11.16 1.66 -6.56
C ASN A 162 -11.40 0.63 -5.44
N LEU A 163 -12.63 0.20 -5.19
CA LEU A 163 -12.94 -0.73 -4.09
C LEU A 163 -12.44 -2.16 -4.35
N GLY A 164 -12.37 -2.57 -5.62
CA GLY A 164 -11.92 -3.90 -6.04
C GLY A 164 -10.40 -4.14 -5.95
N ILE A 165 -9.60 -3.10 -5.72
CA ILE A 165 -8.13 -3.20 -5.72
C ILE A 165 -7.64 -3.69 -4.36
N SER A 166 -6.95 -4.84 -4.35
CA SER A 166 -6.21 -5.34 -3.19
C SER A 166 -4.71 -5.32 -3.52
N PRO A 167 -3.87 -4.50 -2.86
CA PRO A 167 -2.43 -4.45 -3.12
C PRO A 167 -1.80 -5.83 -2.90
N LEU A 168 -0.75 -6.14 -3.67
CA LEU A 168 0.08 -7.29 -3.36
C LEU A 168 0.81 -7.08 -2.04
N LYS A 169 0.87 -8.13 -1.23
CA LYS A 169 1.78 -8.18 -0.09
C LYS A 169 3.22 -8.24 -0.61
N LYS A 170 4.16 -7.78 0.22
CA LYS A 170 5.60 -7.81 -0.09
C LYS A 170 6.07 -9.19 -0.54
N GLU A 171 5.67 -10.22 0.21
CA GLU A 171 5.97 -11.63 -0.07
C GLU A 171 5.43 -12.08 -1.44
N GLU A 172 4.26 -11.59 -1.85
CA GLU A 172 3.63 -11.93 -3.15
C GLU A 172 4.40 -11.28 -4.32
N VAL A 173 4.91 -10.05 -4.13
CA VAL A 173 5.76 -9.38 -5.12
C VAL A 173 7.07 -10.15 -5.31
N PHE A 174 7.71 -10.55 -4.22
CA PHE A 174 8.95 -11.30 -4.30
C PHE A 174 8.79 -12.70 -4.87
N LYS A 175 7.69 -13.38 -4.53
CA LYS A 175 7.38 -14.67 -5.12
C LYS A 175 7.34 -14.56 -6.65
N ALA A 176 6.71 -13.52 -7.19
CA ALA A 176 6.64 -13.28 -8.63
C ALA A 176 8.01 -12.91 -9.23
N GLN A 177 8.73 -11.97 -8.61
CA GLN A 177 10.04 -11.50 -9.10
C GLN A 177 11.07 -12.62 -9.22
N TYR A 178 11.10 -13.54 -8.26
CA TYR A 178 12.13 -14.58 -8.17
C TYR A 178 11.58 -15.97 -8.50
N ILE A 179 10.53 -16.05 -9.29
CA ILE A 179 9.89 -17.33 -9.59
C ILE A 179 10.72 -18.20 -10.52
N GLN A 180 11.41 -17.57 -11.47
CA GLN A 180 12.32 -18.22 -12.42
C GLN A 180 13.78 -18.19 -11.95
N ASP A 181 14.06 -17.63 -10.77
CA ASP A 181 15.41 -17.54 -10.24
C ASP A 181 15.96 -18.93 -9.90
N GLU A 182 17.04 -19.34 -10.58
CA GLU A 182 17.62 -20.68 -10.45
C GLU A 182 18.09 -20.98 -9.02
N ILE A 183 18.63 -19.98 -8.31
CA ILE A 183 19.04 -20.13 -6.90
C ILE A 183 17.81 -20.42 -6.04
N ASN A 184 16.75 -19.60 -6.14
CA ASN A 184 15.52 -19.77 -5.39
C ASN A 184 14.84 -21.13 -5.68
N ILE A 185 14.78 -21.53 -6.96
CA ILE A 185 14.27 -22.85 -7.37
C ILE A 185 15.09 -23.96 -6.72
N TYR A 186 16.41 -23.89 -6.79
CA TYR A 186 17.30 -24.90 -6.21
C TYR A 186 17.09 -25.04 -4.70
N PHE A 187 17.06 -23.92 -3.96
CA PHE A 187 16.80 -23.92 -2.52
C PHE A 187 15.43 -24.52 -2.17
N LYS A 188 14.38 -24.17 -2.91
CA LYS A 188 13.03 -24.78 -2.74
C LYS A 188 13.08 -26.29 -2.92
N THR A 189 13.68 -26.76 -4.02
CA THR A 189 13.81 -28.19 -4.30
C THR A 189 14.61 -28.93 -3.22
N GLN A 190 15.68 -28.34 -2.69
CA GLN A 190 16.45 -28.96 -1.60
C GLN A 190 15.64 -29.03 -0.29
N PHE A 191 14.85 -28.01 0.03
CA PHE A 191 13.97 -28.02 1.21
C PHE A 191 12.84 -29.04 1.08
N GLU A 192 12.28 -29.22 -0.12
CA GLU A 192 11.29 -30.26 -0.39
C GLU A 192 11.88 -31.67 -0.24
N LYS A 193 13.11 -31.88 -0.73
CA LYS A 193 13.84 -33.16 -0.60
C LYS A 193 14.29 -33.45 0.83
N LYS A 194 14.57 -32.42 1.63
CA LYS A 194 15.11 -32.53 3.00
C LYS A 194 14.29 -31.67 3.98
N PRO A 195 13.10 -32.14 4.41
CA PRO A 195 12.24 -31.38 5.32
C PRO A 195 12.91 -30.99 6.65
N GLU A 196 13.82 -31.85 7.17
CA GLU A 196 14.56 -31.56 8.40
C GLU A 196 15.49 -30.34 8.27
N LEU A 197 16.12 -30.16 7.10
CA LEU A 197 16.94 -28.98 6.84
C LEU A 197 16.07 -27.71 6.79
N TYR A 198 14.89 -27.80 6.16
CA TYR A 198 13.96 -26.68 6.17
C TYR A 198 13.52 -26.31 7.59
N LYS A 199 13.21 -27.31 8.43
CA LYS A 199 12.87 -27.12 9.83
C LYS A 199 14.01 -26.49 10.62
N LEU A 200 15.26 -26.92 10.38
CA LEU A 200 16.46 -26.34 10.99
C LEU A 200 16.59 -24.85 10.65
N VAL A 201 16.55 -24.51 9.36
CA VAL A 201 16.70 -23.13 8.87
C VAL A 201 15.57 -22.23 9.40
N THR A 202 14.33 -22.71 9.36
CA THR A 202 13.17 -21.96 9.90
C THR A 202 13.26 -21.76 11.42
N THR A 203 13.85 -22.72 12.16
CA THR A 203 14.10 -22.57 13.60
C THR A 203 15.20 -21.54 13.88
N LEU A 204 16.32 -21.58 13.14
CA LEU A 204 17.40 -20.61 13.29
C LEU A 204 16.92 -19.17 13.02
N PHE A 205 16.07 -18.97 12.01
CA PHE A 205 15.59 -17.66 11.60
C PHE A 205 14.10 -17.44 11.90
N ALA A 206 13.62 -17.96 13.03
CA ALA A 206 12.21 -17.90 13.44
C ALA A 206 11.64 -16.47 13.51
N HIS A 207 12.48 -15.45 13.77
CA HIS A 207 12.07 -14.04 13.78
C HIS A 207 11.67 -13.50 12.39
N LYS A 208 12.03 -14.20 11.31
CA LYS A 208 11.71 -13.87 9.92
C LYS A 208 10.88 -14.94 9.21
N SER A 209 10.84 -16.16 9.74
CA SER A 209 10.20 -17.32 9.11
C SER A 209 8.71 -17.46 9.46
N LYS A 210 7.84 -16.77 8.70
CA LYS A 210 6.37 -16.97 8.79
C LYS A 210 5.86 -18.07 7.87
N ASN A 211 6.48 -18.18 6.71
CA ASN A 211 6.20 -19.14 5.65
C ASN A 211 7.44 -19.32 4.76
N GLN A 212 7.37 -20.25 3.81
CA GLN A 212 8.49 -20.58 2.92
C GLN A 212 9.01 -19.37 2.11
N GLU A 213 8.14 -18.45 1.66
CA GLU A 213 8.58 -17.28 0.90
C GLU A 213 9.32 -16.26 1.79
N THR A 214 8.87 -16.06 3.03
CA THR A 214 9.56 -15.17 3.97
C THR A 214 10.96 -15.67 4.35
N ILE A 215 11.14 -16.99 4.48
CA ILE A 215 12.47 -17.55 4.77
C ILE A 215 13.38 -17.48 3.55
N LEU A 216 12.86 -17.73 2.33
CA LEU A 216 13.63 -17.54 1.10
C LEU A 216 14.03 -16.08 0.91
N GLN A 217 13.14 -15.13 1.22
CA GLN A 217 13.49 -13.71 1.23
C GLN A 217 14.63 -13.39 2.19
N HIS A 218 14.63 -14.00 3.38
CA HIS A 218 15.72 -13.84 4.34
C HIS A 218 17.02 -14.49 3.84
N ILE A 219 16.94 -15.66 3.20
CA ILE A 219 18.10 -16.33 2.59
C ILE A 219 18.74 -15.44 1.52
N ARG A 220 17.93 -14.82 0.63
CA ARG A 220 18.45 -13.86 -0.36
C ARG A 220 19.25 -12.74 0.29
N GLU A 221 18.76 -12.21 1.39
CA GLU A 221 19.45 -11.19 2.19
C GLU A 221 20.78 -11.72 2.73
N LEU A 222 20.78 -12.89 3.36
CA LEU A 222 21.97 -13.53 3.93
C LEU A 222 23.05 -13.82 2.88
N LEU A 223 22.66 -14.18 1.65
CA LEU A 223 23.60 -14.53 0.58
C LEU A 223 24.41 -13.33 0.07
N VAL A 224 23.94 -12.09 0.27
CA VAL A 224 24.59 -10.90 -0.31
C VAL A 224 25.03 -9.86 0.71
N LEU A 225 24.67 -10.02 1.99
CA LEU A 225 24.91 -9.00 3.00
C LEU A 225 26.41 -8.66 3.19
N GLN A 226 27.32 -9.61 2.97
CA GLN A 226 28.77 -9.39 2.97
C GLN A 226 29.28 -8.49 1.82
N HIS A 227 28.42 -8.11 0.86
CA HIS A 227 28.75 -7.15 -0.18
C HIS A 227 28.21 -5.74 0.12
N ILE A 228 27.48 -5.58 1.22
CA ILE A 228 26.76 -4.34 1.52
C ILE A 228 27.22 -3.81 2.89
N PRO A 229 27.78 -2.59 2.96
CA PRO A 229 28.10 -1.95 4.22
C PRO A 229 26.87 -1.79 5.12
N ILE A 230 26.99 -2.15 6.41
CA ILE A 230 25.85 -2.16 7.35
C ILE A 230 25.18 -0.78 7.48
N ASN A 231 25.95 0.31 7.40
CA ASN A 231 25.39 1.66 7.39
C ASN A 231 24.48 1.93 6.17
N LYS A 232 24.76 1.34 5.00
CA LYS A 232 23.91 1.45 3.79
C LYS A 232 22.73 0.51 3.84
N TYR A 233 22.96 -0.74 4.26
CA TYR A 233 21.90 -1.72 4.51
C TYR A 233 20.81 -1.17 5.44
N ARG A 234 21.17 -0.36 6.45
CA ARG A 234 20.18 0.32 7.31
C ARG A 234 19.18 1.18 6.53
N HIS A 235 19.66 1.98 5.58
CA HIS A 235 18.87 3.02 4.93
C HIS A 235 18.08 2.48 3.74
N GLU A 236 18.66 1.53 3.01
CA GLU A 236 18.18 1.08 1.71
C GLU A 236 17.98 -0.44 1.68
N ARG A 237 17.79 -1.07 2.85
CA ARG A 237 17.81 -2.54 3.08
C ARG A 237 17.27 -3.36 1.92
N GLU A 238 16.06 -3.04 1.48
CA GLU A 238 15.37 -3.84 0.49
C GLU A 238 15.93 -3.64 -0.92
N ASP A 239 16.04 -2.39 -1.36
CA ASP A 239 16.46 -2.06 -2.72
C ASP A 239 17.91 -2.50 -2.96
N ILE A 240 18.80 -2.23 -2.00
CA ILE A 240 20.21 -2.61 -2.12
C ILE A 240 20.39 -4.14 -2.07
N VAL A 241 19.66 -4.85 -1.20
CA VAL A 241 19.73 -6.32 -1.14
C VAL A 241 19.21 -6.94 -2.42
N ASN A 242 18.06 -6.50 -2.92
CA ASN A 242 17.50 -7.01 -4.17
C ASN A 242 18.48 -6.82 -5.33
N MET A 243 19.09 -5.64 -5.42
CA MET A 243 20.01 -5.31 -6.49
C MET A 243 21.29 -6.17 -6.46
N TYR A 244 21.90 -6.37 -5.29
CA TYR A 244 23.04 -7.29 -5.16
C TYR A 244 22.65 -8.75 -5.37
N TYR A 245 21.43 -9.13 -4.99
CA TYR A 245 20.92 -10.49 -5.23
C TYR A 245 20.63 -10.74 -6.71
N ASP A 246 20.02 -9.78 -7.42
CA ASP A 246 19.79 -9.85 -8.86
C ASP A 246 21.12 -10.00 -9.63
N TYR A 247 22.17 -9.27 -9.20
CA TYR A 247 23.52 -9.45 -9.73
C TYR A 247 24.07 -10.86 -9.47
N LEU A 248 23.96 -11.36 -8.25
CA LEU A 248 24.37 -12.72 -7.89
C LEU A 248 23.62 -13.76 -8.75
N SER A 249 22.29 -13.69 -8.79
CA SER A 249 21.40 -14.56 -9.56
C SER A 249 21.82 -14.62 -11.03
N TYR A 250 22.02 -13.45 -11.65
CA TYR A 250 22.43 -13.36 -13.04
C TYR A 250 23.81 -13.99 -13.29
N SER A 251 24.79 -13.73 -12.41
CA SER A 251 26.13 -14.31 -12.51
C SER A 251 26.18 -15.84 -12.37
N MET A 252 25.10 -16.45 -11.89
CA MET A 252 24.95 -17.90 -11.67
C MET A 252 24.06 -18.59 -12.69
N THR A 253 23.40 -17.84 -13.59
CA THR A 253 22.46 -18.37 -14.59
C THR A 253 23.13 -19.44 -15.47
N GLY A 254 22.44 -20.57 -15.70
CA GLY A 254 22.92 -21.68 -16.51
C GLY A 254 24.04 -22.51 -15.85
N SER A 255 24.33 -22.32 -14.55
CA SER A 255 25.47 -22.94 -13.89
C SER A 255 25.08 -23.66 -12.58
N ALA A 256 24.39 -24.80 -12.71
CA ALA A 256 23.93 -25.63 -11.59
C ALA A 256 25.03 -25.97 -10.55
N LYS A 257 26.28 -26.21 -11.00
CA LYS A 257 27.41 -26.51 -10.10
C LYS A 257 27.77 -25.33 -9.19
N LYS A 258 27.68 -24.09 -9.68
CA LYS A 258 27.94 -22.90 -8.83
C LYS A 258 26.83 -22.71 -7.81
N ILE A 259 25.58 -22.95 -8.22
CA ILE A 259 24.41 -22.86 -7.34
C ILE A 259 24.49 -23.91 -6.22
N SER A 260 24.91 -25.14 -6.52
CA SER A 260 25.09 -26.17 -5.49
C SER A 260 26.16 -25.77 -4.47
N ILE A 261 27.28 -25.17 -4.92
CA ILE A 261 28.33 -24.66 -4.02
C ILE A 261 27.79 -23.55 -3.10
N ILE A 262 26.98 -22.61 -3.62
CA ILE A 262 26.34 -21.57 -2.80
C ILE A 262 25.45 -22.21 -1.72
N PHE A 263 24.66 -23.21 -2.10
CA PHE A 263 23.78 -23.92 -1.17
C PHE A 263 24.56 -24.68 -0.09
N ASP A 264 25.65 -25.37 -0.46
CA ASP A 264 26.47 -26.12 0.49
C ASP A 264 27.14 -25.19 1.51
N LYS A 265 27.71 -24.07 1.05
CA LYS A 265 28.26 -23.03 1.93
C LYS A 265 27.22 -22.39 2.84
N PHE A 266 25.99 -22.19 2.33
CA PHE A 266 24.87 -21.74 3.15
C PHE A 266 24.55 -22.77 4.25
N ARG A 267 24.50 -24.07 3.89
CA ARG A 267 24.24 -25.16 4.84
C ARG A 267 25.29 -25.24 5.93
N GLU A 268 26.58 -25.18 5.58
CA GLU A 268 27.69 -25.21 6.52
C GLU A 268 27.59 -24.10 7.57
N LYS A 269 27.19 -22.89 7.16
CA LYS A 269 26.94 -21.78 8.10
C LYS A 269 25.75 -22.05 9.00
N CYS A 270 24.66 -22.65 8.49
CA CYS A 270 23.52 -23.06 9.33
C CYS A 270 23.91 -24.14 10.35
N ASP A 271 24.77 -25.09 9.96
CA ASP A 271 25.30 -26.11 10.87
C ASP A 271 26.14 -25.45 11.98
N TYR A 272 27.03 -24.50 11.61
CA TYR A 272 27.79 -23.70 12.58
C TYR A 272 26.89 -22.93 13.57
N LEU A 273 25.83 -22.29 13.07
CA LEU A 273 24.86 -21.57 13.92
C LEU A 273 24.15 -22.50 14.90
N THR A 274 23.88 -23.74 14.50
CA THR A 274 23.24 -24.75 15.35
C THR A 274 24.14 -25.12 16.53
N GLU A 275 25.44 -25.27 16.28
CA GLU A 275 26.41 -25.50 17.35
C GLU A 275 26.53 -24.32 18.31
N ILE A 276 26.54 -23.07 17.79
CA ILE A 276 26.53 -21.88 18.63
C ILE A 276 25.24 -21.79 19.45
N SER A 277 24.08 -22.11 18.86
CA SER A 277 22.80 -22.14 19.58
C SER A 277 22.84 -23.16 20.74
N ALA A 278 23.43 -24.33 20.52
CA ALA A 278 23.64 -25.32 21.57
C ALA A 278 24.61 -24.81 22.67
N GLY A 279 25.70 -24.14 22.29
CA GLY A 279 26.63 -23.51 23.23
C GLY A 279 25.98 -22.43 24.09
N LEU A 280 25.19 -21.54 23.49
CA LEU A 280 24.44 -20.50 24.21
C LEU A 280 23.43 -21.11 25.19
N LYS A 281 22.73 -22.17 24.79
CA LYS A 281 21.82 -22.90 25.69
C LYS A 281 22.56 -23.51 26.88
N LYS A 282 23.72 -24.13 26.66
CA LYS A 282 24.57 -24.65 27.76
C LYS A 282 25.03 -23.55 28.71
N ALA A 283 25.26 -22.35 28.19
CA ALA A 283 25.59 -21.16 28.97
C ALA A 283 24.38 -20.43 29.58
N ASN A 284 23.19 -21.05 29.59
CA ASN A 284 21.93 -20.46 30.08
C ASN A 284 21.55 -19.12 29.40
N HIS A 285 21.97 -18.92 28.14
CA HIS A 285 21.62 -17.74 27.36
C HIS A 285 20.61 -18.08 26.25
N PRO A 286 19.50 -17.34 26.10
CA PRO A 286 18.56 -17.56 25.01
C PRO A 286 19.20 -17.24 23.66
N SER A 287 19.21 -18.22 22.75
CA SER A 287 19.58 -18.03 21.35
C SER A 287 18.38 -17.48 20.57
N ASN A 288 18.64 -16.50 19.69
CA ASN A 288 17.61 -15.91 18.83
C ASN A 288 18.16 -15.59 17.45
N GLY A 289 17.26 -15.33 16.51
CA GLY A 289 17.64 -15.12 15.11
C GLY A 289 18.44 -13.84 14.83
N LEU A 290 18.42 -12.83 15.71
CA LEU A 290 19.27 -11.63 15.55
C LEU A 290 20.75 -11.95 15.77
N ILE A 291 21.03 -12.86 16.71
CA ILE A 291 22.38 -13.40 16.93
C ILE A 291 22.81 -14.17 15.67
N HIS A 292 21.92 -15.03 15.16
CA HIS A 292 22.20 -15.84 13.98
C HIS A 292 22.47 -15.00 12.73
N ASP A 293 21.70 -13.93 12.49
CA ASP A 293 21.94 -13.00 11.37
C ASP A 293 23.35 -12.40 11.43
N CYS A 294 23.80 -11.96 12.61
CA CYS A 294 25.10 -11.30 12.76
C CYS A 294 26.26 -12.28 12.65
N ILE A 295 26.13 -13.50 13.20
CA ILE A 295 27.15 -14.54 13.05
C ILE A 295 27.21 -15.00 11.59
N PHE A 296 26.07 -15.24 10.93
CA PHE A 296 26.05 -15.63 9.52
C PHE A 296 26.76 -14.60 8.64
N TRP A 297 26.50 -13.31 8.89
CA TRP A 297 27.21 -12.21 8.23
C TRP A 297 28.72 -12.26 8.50
N GLY A 298 29.15 -12.43 9.75
CA GLY A 298 30.56 -12.52 10.12
C GLY A 298 31.28 -13.68 9.42
N LEU A 299 30.66 -14.86 9.39
CA LEU A 299 31.17 -16.03 8.66
C LEU A 299 31.25 -15.76 7.14
N SER A 300 30.27 -15.04 6.58
CA SER A 300 30.27 -14.70 5.15
C SER A 300 31.32 -13.66 4.78
N VAL A 301 31.67 -12.76 5.71
CA VAL A 301 32.82 -11.85 5.56
C VAL A 301 34.13 -12.65 5.61
N CYS A 302 34.28 -13.58 6.56
CA CYS A 302 35.46 -14.44 6.65
C CYS A 302 35.69 -15.26 5.38
N GLU A 303 34.62 -15.83 4.83
CA GLU A 303 34.67 -16.56 3.56
C GLU A 303 35.15 -15.64 2.41
N LYS A 304 34.68 -14.40 2.37
CA LYS A 304 35.04 -13.42 1.34
C LYS A 304 36.48 -12.93 1.45
N GLU A 305 37.02 -12.83 2.66
CA GLU A 305 38.42 -12.52 2.92
C GLU A 305 39.33 -13.76 2.85
N ASN A 306 38.79 -14.93 2.46
CA ASN A 306 39.50 -16.21 2.36
C ASN A 306 40.11 -16.70 3.67
N VAL A 307 39.47 -16.44 4.81
CA VAL A 307 39.88 -16.99 6.11
C VAL A 307 39.71 -18.52 6.09
N PRO A 308 40.74 -19.30 6.43
CA PRO A 308 40.66 -20.75 6.49
C PRO A 308 39.58 -21.25 7.46
N SER A 309 38.79 -22.24 7.02
CA SER A 309 37.65 -22.75 7.82
C SER A 309 38.07 -23.29 9.19
N ASN A 310 39.25 -23.90 9.31
CA ASN A 310 39.79 -24.43 10.56
C ASN A 310 40.10 -23.35 11.62
N GLU A 311 40.42 -22.11 11.22
CA GLU A 311 40.67 -21.00 12.16
C GLU A 311 39.40 -20.56 12.89
N ILE A 312 38.25 -20.66 12.23
CA ILE A 312 36.94 -20.25 12.77
C ILE A 312 36.11 -21.45 13.26
N ASN A 313 36.23 -22.61 12.62
CA ASN A 313 35.42 -23.80 12.87
C ASN A 313 36.10 -24.77 13.85
N ASN A 314 36.58 -24.24 14.98
CA ASN A 314 37.13 -25.03 16.08
C ASN A 314 36.43 -24.72 17.41
N ILE A 315 36.56 -25.63 18.37
CA ILE A 315 35.85 -25.57 19.66
C ILE A 315 36.21 -24.29 20.42
N ILE A 316 37.50 -23.93 20.47
CA ILE A 316 38.00 -22.77 21.23
C ILE A 316 37.39 -21.47 20.69
N PHE A 317 37.37 -21.29 19.36
CA PHE A 317 36.78 -20.12 18.72
C PHE A 317 35.28 -20.01 19.02
N LYS A 318 34.54 -21.12 18.92
CA LYS A 318 33.11 -21.18 19.21
C LYS A 318 32.79 -20.85 20.67
N GLU A 319 33.56 -21.39 21.62
CA GLU A 319 33.39 -21.08 23.05
C GLU A 319 33.65 -19.60 23.36
N ARG A 320 34.71 -19.01 22.78
CA ARG A 320 34.99 -17.58 22.90
C ARG A 320 33.87 -16.72 22.33
N LEU A 321 33.30 -17.13 21.19
CA LEU A 321 32.18 -16.43 20.55
C LEU A 321 30.92 -16.47 21.43
N VAL A 322 30.57 -17.63 21.99
CA VAL A 322 29.44 -17.80 22.92
C VAL A 322 29.60 -16.87 24.12
N ASN A 323 30.79 -16.86 24.74
CA ASN A 323 31.10 -15.99 25.88
C ASN A 323 31.01 -14.50 25.53
N HIS A 324 31.47 -14.10 24.34
CA HIS A 324 31.38 -12.72 23.87
C HIS A 324 29.94 -12.26 23.68
N ILE A 325 29.10 -13.11 23.07
CA ILE A 325 27.68 -12.83 22.87
C ILE A 325 26.96 -12.70 24.22
N GLN A 326 27.24 -13.60 25.17
CA GLN A 326 26.64 -13.58 26.50
C GLN A 326 26.93 -12.26 27.23
N LYS A 327 28.16 -11.75 27.16
CA LYS A 327 28.56 -10.46 27.77
C LYS A 327 27.86 -9.25 27.12
N GLN A 328 27.37 -9.39 25.89
CA GLN A 328 26.76 -8.31 25.10
C GLN A 328 25.28 -8.58 24.78
N SER A 329 24.63 -9.41 25.60
CA SER A 329 23.25 -9.91 25.41
C SER A 329 22.22 -8.82 25.13
N GLN A 330 22.37 -7.67 25.80
CA GLN A 330 21.53 -6.48 25.68
C GLN A 330 21.39 -5.94 24.23
N HIS A 331 22.35 -6.23 23.34
CA HIS A 331 22.28 -5.77 21.94
C HIS A 331 21.34 -6.64 21.10
N TYR A 332 21.03 -7.86 21.54
CA TYR A 332 20.28 -8.86 20.79
C TYR A 332 18.86 -9.05 21.31
N THR A 333 18.31 -8.08 22.03
CA THR A 333 16.91 -8.10 22.45
C THR A 333 15.98 -8.00 21.24
N MET A 334 14.85 -8.70 21.30
CA MET A 334 13.82 -8.68 20.25
C MET A 334 13.00 -7.38 20.27
N ASP A 335 12.96 -6.72 21.44
CA ASP A 335 12.35 -5.41 21.61
C ASP A 335 13.07 -4.36 20.79
N GLN A 336 12.30 -3.54 20.06
CA GLN A 336 12.86 -2.55 19.15
C GLN A 336 13.92 -3.13 18.19
N SER A 337 13.80 -4.40 17.80
CA SER A 337 14.78 -5.10 16.97
C SER A 337 15.07 -4.43 15.62
N ASN A 338 14.17 -3.57 15.13
CA ASN A 338 14.34 -2.77 13.92
C ASN A 338 14.91 -1.36 14.17
N HIS A 339 15.23 -0.99 15.42
CA HIS A 339 15.82 0.30 15.75
C HIS A 339 17.24 0.39 15.21
N TRP A 340 17.52 1.50 14.53
CA TRP A 340 18.73 1.62 13.72
C TRP A 340 20.03 1.58 14.54
N GLN A 341 20.03 2.14 15.75
CA GLN A 341 21.20 2.13 16.64
C GLN A 341 21.53 0.70 17.06
N LEU A 342 20.50 -0.10 17.35
CA LEU A 342 20.67 -1.49 17.75
C LEU A 342 21.17 -2.36 16.60
N ILE A 343 20.69 -2.13 15.37
CA ILE A 343 21.21 -2.82 14.17
C ILE A 343 22.71 -2.62 14.06
N ILE A 344 23.18 -1.37 14.02
CA ILE A 344 24.62 -1.07 13.92
C ILE A 344 25.39 -1.71 15.08
N LYS A 345 24.89 -1.55 16.31
CA LYS A 345 25.56 -2.06 17.51
C LYS A 345 25.75 -3.58 17.50
N ARG A 346 24.77 -4.35 17.00
CA ARG A 346 24.87 -5.81 16.87
C ARG A 346 25.96 -6.23 15.88
N TYR A 347 25.95 -5.67 14.66
CA TYR A 347 26.96 -6.00 13.65
C TYR A 347 28.36 -5.55 14.10
N THR A 348 28.48 -4.37 14.72
CA THR A 348 29.75 -3.92 15.31
C THR A 348 30.22 -4.88 16.40
N THR A 349 29.33 -5.34 17.29
CA THR A 349 29.69 -6.28 18.37
C THR A 349 30.29 -7.58 17.82
N ILE A 350 29.69 -8.17 16.78
CA ILE A 350 30.26 -9.35 16.12
C ILE A 350 31.56 -9.01 15.40
N SER A 351 31.63 -7.91 14.66
CA SER A 351 32.85 -7.55 13.95
C SER A 351 34.06 -7.37 14.89
N THR A 352 33.87 -6.74 16.06
CA THR A 352 34.94 -6.57 17.06
C THR A 352 35.46 -7.92 17.57
N PHE A 353 34.57 -8.90 17.73
CA PHE A 353 34.99 -10.25 18.08
C PHE A 353 35.87 -10.88 17.01
N PHE A 354 35.40 -10.89 15.75
CA PHE A 354 36.17 -11.49 14.65
C PHE A 354 37.53 -10.79 14.46
N VAL A 355 37.58 -9.46 14.50
CA VAL A 355 38.84 -8.68 14.43
C VAL A 355 39.78 -9.02 15.60
N SER A 356 39.25 -9.32 16.79
CA SER A 356 40.09 -9.70 17.94
C SER A 356 40.69 -11.09 17.84
N GLN A 357 40.15 -11.95 16.97
CA GLN A 357 40.56 -13.35 16.83
C GLN A 357 41.29 -13.63 15.51
N LEU A 358 41.17 -12.75 14.51
CA LEU A 358 41.61 -12.97 13.13
C LEU A 358 42.33 -11.72 12.60
N ASP A 359 43.27 -11.91 11.68
CA ASP A 359 43.98 -10.81 11.01
C ASP A 359 43.21 -10.26 9.79
N ILE A 360 41.97 -9.83 10.02
CA ILE A 360 41.12 -9.23 8.96
C ILE A 360 40.38 -7.98 9.45
N SER A 361 40.14 -7.04 8.53
CA SER A 361 39.43 -5.79 8.83
C SER A 361 37.97 -5.82 8.42
N PHE A 362 37.09 -5.45 9.35
CA PHE A 362 35.64 -5.33 9.09
C PHE A 362 35.19 -3.92 8.69
N ILE A 363 36.10 -2.94 8.65
CA ILE A 363 35.75 -1.51 8.51
C ILE A 363 34.91 -1.26 7.25
N LYS A 364 35.35 -1.78 6.08
CA LYS A 364 34.65 -1.65 4.80
C LYS A 364 33.27 -2.31 4.76
N TYR A 365 33.01 -3.26 5.66
CA TYR A 365 31.73 -3.96 5.77
C TYR A 365 30.76 -3.27 6.73
N LEU A 366 31.25 -2.38 7.61
CA LEU A 366 30.40 -1.61 8.52
C LEU A 366 30.00 -0.26 7.93
N LYS A 367 30.95 0.42 7.28
CA LYS A 367 30.80 1.79 6.80
C LYS A 367 31.21 1.91 5.33
N SER A 368 30.30 2.40 4.51
CA SER A 368 30.58 2.75 3.11
C SER A 368 31.62 3.86 2.99
N ASP A 369 32.57 3.68 2.09
CA ASP A 369 33.59 4.65 1.67
C ASP A 369 33.44 4.98 0.17
N GLU A 370 34.33 5.81 -0.38
CA GLU A 370 34.32 6.17 -1.80
C GLU A 370 34.59 4.96 -2.70
N THR A 371 35.45 4.04 -2.26
CA THR A 371 35.78 2.82 -3.02
C THR A 371 34.55 1.94 -3.22
N PHE A 372 33.74 1.74 -2.17
CA PHE A 372 32.47 1.04 -2.25
C PHE A 372 31.51 1.70 -3.24
N LEU A 373 31.41 3.04 -3.24
CA LEU A 373 30.48 3.74 -4.12
C LEU A 373 30.87 3.59 -5.60
N VAL A 374 32.16 3.60 -5.91
CA VAL A 374 32.67 3.34 -7.27
C VAL A 374 32.42 1.89 -7.68
N ASP A 375 32.87 0.92 -6.88
CA ASP A 375 32.68 -0.52 -7.15
C ASP A 375 31.20 -0.88 -7.30
N HIS A 376 30.35 -0.30 -6.46
CA HIS A 376 28.91 -0.46 -6.55
C HIS A 376 28.37 0.02 -7.90
N LYS A 377 28.77 1.23 -8.33
CA LYS A 377 28.33 1.80 -9.59
C LYS A 377 28.82 0.96 -10.78
N ASP A 378 30.07 0.53 -10.76
CA ASP A 378 30.68 -0.25 -11.84
C ASP A 378 30.06 -1.65 -11.95
N LYS A 379 29.81 -2.33 -10.82
CA LYS A 379 29.10 -3.62 -10.82
C LYS A 379 27.70 -3.50 -11.41
N MET A 380 26.99 -2.45 -11.03
CA MET A 380 25.66 -2.20 -11.58
C MET A 380 25.74 -1.90 -13.06
N GLN A 381 26.73 -1.10 -13.48
CA GLN A 381 27.03 -0.84 -14.89
C GLN A 381 27.21 -2.09 -15.71
N LYS A 382 28.14 -2.94 -15.30
CA LYS A 382 28.41 -4.21 -15.96
C LYS A 382 27.16 -5.09 -16.02
N TYR A 383 26.42 -5.20 -14.93
CA TYR A 383 25.17 -5.95 -14.88
C TYR A 383 24.16 -5.50 -15.95
N MET A 384 24.06 -4.21 -16.25
CA MET A 384 23.16 -3.76 -17.32
C MET A 384 23.69 -4.01 -18.71
N GLU A 385 24.97 -3.73 -18.93
CA GLU A 385 25.55 -3.89 -20.26
C GLU A 385 25.38 -5.33 -20.73
N GLU A 386 25.52 -6.28 -19.80
CA GLU A 386 25.31 -7.70 -20.03
C GLU A 386 23.82 -8.08 -20.18
N ARG A 387 22.93 -7.54 -19.33
CA ARG A 387 21.51 -7.94 -19.29
C ARG A 387 20.59 -7.18 -20.26
N PHE A 388 20.93 -5.94 -20.58
CA PHE A 388 20.12 -5.00 -21.37
C PHE A 388 20.92 -4.37 -22.51
N THR A 389 21.77 -5.17 -23.16
CA THR A 389 22.58 -4.75 -24.31
C THR A 389 21.69 -4.07 -25.37
N PRO A 390 22.00 -2.84 -25.80
CA PRO A 390 21.28 -2.17 -26.88
C PRO A 390 21.23 -3.04 -28.13
N GLY A 391 20.03 -3.31 -28.65
CA GLY A 391 19.85 -4.13 -29.86
C GLY A 391 19.55 -5.61 -29.63
N LYS A 392 19.67 -6.15 -28.40
CA LYS A 392 18.94 -7.37 -28.05
C LYS A 392 17.47 -6.98 -27.90
N GLU A 393 16.57 -7.71 -28.56
CA GLU A 393 15.14 -7.53 -28.39
C GLU A 393 14.81 -7.56 -26.89
N LEU A 394 14.54 -6.38 -26.30
CA LEU A 394 13.84 -6.32 -25.03
C LEU A 394 12.53 -7.11 -25.19
N GLU A 395 11.85 -7.46 -24.10
CA GLU A 395 10.59 -8.20 -24.12
C GLU A 395 9.47 -7.37 -24.82
N HIS A 396 9.57 -7.19 -26.13
CA HIS A 396 8.65 -6.43 -26.96
C HIS A 396 7.45 -7.32 -27.19
N PHE A 397 6.33 -6.97 -26.58
CA PHE A 397 5.05 -7.48 -27.05
C PHE A 397 4.24 -6.38 -27.69
N SER A 398 3.62 -6.71 -28.82
CA SER A 398 2.69 -5.81 -29.47
C SER A 398 1.48 -5.60 -28.57
N LYS A 399 1.13 -4.35 -28.28
CA LYS A 399 -0.11 -4.03 -27.56
C LYS A 399 -1.28 -4.41 -28.44
N MET A 400 -1.98 -5.48 -28.08
CA MET A 400 -3.16 -5.93 -28.79
C MET A 400 -4.42 -5.27 -28.28
N ASP A 401 -5.39 -5.08 -29.17
CA ASP A 401 -6.73 -4.69 -28.77
C ASP A 401 -7.38 -5.80 -27.94
N PRO A 402 -8.15 -5.45 -26.90
CA PRO A 402 -8.86 -6.43 -26.12
C PRO A 402 -9.90 -7.15 -26.99
N THR A 403 -9.92 -8.47 -26.93
CA THR A 403 -10.99 -9.28 -27.50
C THR A 403 -12.10 -9.47 -26.47
N SER A 404 -13.35 -9.47 -26.92
CA SER A 404 -14.49 -9.80 -26.05
C SER A 404 -14.64 -11.31 -25.93
N THR A 405 -14.92 -11.81 -24.72
CA THR A 405 -15.16 -13.23 -24.43
C THR A 405 -16.20 -13.34 -23.33
N SER A 406 -17.21 -14.20 -23.50
CA SER A 406 -18.24 -14.38 -22.47
C SER A 406 -17.70 -15.10 -21.24
N VAL A 407 -18.37 -14.94 -20.09
CA VAL A 407 -18.06 -15.73 -18.89
C VAL A 407 -18.17 -17.23 -19.20
N SER A 408 -19.21 -17.66 -19.91
CA SER A 408 -19.42 -19.07 -20.30
C SER A 408 -18.24 -19.64 -21.10
N ASP A 409 -17.69 -18.90 -22.07
CA ASP A 409 -16.55 -19.36 -22.87
C ASP A 409 -15.29 -19.58 -22.02
N ILE A 410 -15.04 -18.69 -21.06
CA ILE A 410 -13.92 -18.85 -20.12
C ILE A 410 -14.13 -20.08 -19.24
N LEU A 411 -15.35 -20.31 -18.74
CA LEU A 411 -15.67 -21.51 -17.96
C LEU A 411 -15.44 -22.79 -18.76
N ASP A 412 -15.81 -22.80 -20.04
CA ASP A 412 -15.61 -23.97 -20.90
C ASP A 412 -14.13 -24.21 -21.23
N ARG A 413 -13.34 -23.15 -21.43
CA ARG A 413 -11.87 -23.26 -21.53
C ARG A 413 -11.25 -23.83 -20.24
N MET A 414 -11.76 -23.44 -19.07
CA MET A 414 -11.33 -23.98 -17.77
C MET A 414 -11.69 -25.46 -17.62
N LYS A 415 -12.92 -25.87 -17.97
CA LYS A 415 -13.36 -27.27 -17.92
C LYS A 415 -12.51 -28.17 -18.80
N ARG A 416 -12.09 -27.68 -19.98
CA ARG A 416 -11.18 -28.38 -20.91
C ARG A 416 -9.71 -28.40 -20.46
N ARG A 417 -9.39 -27.90 -19.26
CA ARG A 417 -8.02 -27.74 -18.73
C ARG A 417 -7.07 -26.93 -19.62
N LYS A 418 -7.62 -26.06 -20.49
CA LYS A 418 -6.87 -25.15 -21.35
C LYS A 418 -6.71 -23.75 -20.74
N PHE A 419 -7.15 -23.56 -19.50
CA PHE A 419 -7.09 -22.27 -18.81
C PHE A 419 -6.63 -22.44 -17.37
N LYS A 420 -5.42 -21.99 -17.09
CA LYS A 420 -4.79 -22.01 -15.77
C LYS A 420 -5.09 -20.71 -15.05
N LEU A 421 -6.08 -20.77 -14.16
CA LEU A 421 -6.52 -19.61 -13.37
C LEU A 421 -5.47 -19.15 -12.36
N LYS A 422 -4.72 -20.08 -11.78
CA LYS A 422 -3.74 -19.81 -10.72
C LYS A 422 -2.35 -20.31 -11.11
N PRO A 423 -1.63 -19.60 -11.99
CA PRO A 423 -0.21 -19.88 -12.20
C PRO A 423 0.62 -19.57 -10.93
N PRO A 424 1.84 -20.11 -10.82
CA PRO A 424 2.61 -20.07 -9.56
C PRO A 424 2.95 -18.65 -9.05
N TYR A 425 3.03 -17.63 -9.90
CA TYR A 425 3.28 -16.23 -9.49
C TYR A 425 2.03 -15.53 -8.93
N GLN A 426 0.83 -16.10 -9.12
CA GLN A 426 -0.41 -15.53 -8.58
C GLN A 426 -0.50 -15.73 -7.06
N ARG A 427 -1.28 -14.83 -6.44
CA ARG A 427 -1.58 -14.91 -5.01
C ARG A 427 -2.79 -15.79 -4.70
N ASN A 428 -3.02 -16.02 -3.41
CA ASN A 428 -4.23 -16.65 -2.92
C ASN A 428 -5.44 -15.73 -3.04
N GLU A 429 -6.63 -16.29 -2.81
CA GLU A 429 -7.88 -15.51 -2.78
C GLU A 429 -7.88 -14.55 -1.60
N VAL A 430 -8.06 -13.25 -1.85
CA VAL A 430 -8.01 -12.20 -0.80
C VAL A 430 -9.23 -11.28 -0.78
N MET A 431 -10.08 -11.34 -1.81
CA MET A 431 -11.26 -10.47 -1.90
C MET A 431 -12.33 -10.91 -0.90
N ASN A 432 -12.79 -9.99 -0.05
CA ASN A 432 -13.88 -10.24 0.91
C ASN A 432 -15.26 -10.28 0.22
N ILE A 433 -16.29 -10.77 0.93
CA ILE A 433 -17.65 -10.91 0.40
C ILE A 433 -18.26 -9.58 -0.05
N SER A 434 -17.97 -8.47 0.65
CA SER A 434 -18.48 -7.14 0.29
C SER A 434 -17.98 -6.69 -1.08
N LYS A 435 -16.65 -6.73 -1.29
CA LYS A 435 -16.01 -6.41 -2.58
C LYS A 435 -16.44 -7.38 -3.68
N ALA A 436 -16.56 -8.67 -3.35
CA ALA A 436 -17.03 -9.69 -4.28
C ALA A 436 -18.48 -9.43 -4.73
N SER A 437 -19.35 -9.03 -3.81
CA SER A 437 -20.74 -8.67 -4.11
C SER A 437 -20.81 -7.43 -4.99
N SER A 438 -19.98 -6.42 -4.71
CA SER A 438 -19.89 -5.21 -5.55
C SER A 438 -19.45 -5.52 -6.98
N LEU A 439 -18.55 -6.50 -7.19
CA LEU A 439 -18.18 -6.96 -8.53
C LEU A 439 -19.34 -7.65 -9.27
N ILE A 440 -20.06 -8.56 -8.60
CA ILE A 440 -21.23 -9.22 -9.20
C ILE A 440 -22.34 -8.21 -9.52
N GLU A 441 -22.55 -7.23 -8.64
CA GLU A 441 -23.49 -6.13 -8.90
C GLU A 441 -23.05 -5.28 -10.11
N SER A 442 -21.75 -4.99 -10.28
CA SER A 442 -21.27 -4.32 -11.50
C SER A 442 -21.53 -5.12 -12.76
N ILE A 443 -21.35 -6.44 -12.71
CA ILE A 443 -21.68 -7.36 -13.81
C ILE A 443 -23.17 -7.24 -14.13
N LEU A 444 -24.04 -7.31 -13.12
CA LEU A 444 -25.51 -7.20 -13.26
C LEU A 444 -25.98 -5.83 -13.76
N LEU A 445 -25.22 -4.77 -13.51
CA LEU A 445 -25.49 -3.42 -14.02
C LEU A 445 -24.90 -3.16 -15.43
N GLY A 446 -24.19 -4.14 -16.02
CA GLY A 446 -23.53 -3.95 -17.31
C GLY A 446 -22.31 -3.02 -17.28
N ILE A 447 -21.82 -2.67 -16.08
CA ILE A 447 -20.62 -1.85 -15.93
C ILE A 447 -19.43 -2.69 -16.38
N LYS A 448 -18.70 -2.24 -17.41
CA LYS A 448 -17.46 -2.89 -17.85
C LYS A 448 -16.43 -2.88 -16.72
N ILE A 449 -15.88 -4.05 -16.43
CA ILE A 449 -14.75 -4.22 -15.51
C ILE A 449 -13.44 -4.10 -16.30
N HIS A 450 -12.30 -3.94 -15.61
CA HIS A 450 -10.98 -3.93 -16.27
C HIS A 450 -10.79 -5.13 -17.21
N PRO A 451 -9.95 -5.04 -18.24
CA PRO A 451 -9.59 -6.22 -19.03
C PRO A 451 -8.88 -7.30 -18.18
N LEU A 452 -9.02 -8.55 -18.58
CA LEU A 452 -8.23 -9.68 -18.11
C LEU A 452 -6.96 -9.76 -18.97
N TYR A 453 -5.82 -10.02 -18.33
CA TYR A 453 -4.57 -10.26 -19.07
C TYR A 453 -4.26 -11.74 -19.04
N ILE A 454 -4.14 -12.34 -20.22
CA ILE A 454 -3.94 -13.78 -20.41
C ILE A 454 -2.67 -14.01 -21.20
N TYR A 455 -1.85 -14.96 -20.76
CA TYR A 455 -0.70 -15.46 -21.51
C TYR A 455 -1.07 -16.77 -22.19
N GLN A 456 -1.01 -16.82 -23.51
CA GLN A 456 -1.34 -18.02 -24.28
C GLN A 456 -0.04 -18.72 -24.68
N ARG A 457 0.23 -19.88 -24.04
CA ARG A 457 1.42 -20.69 -24.31
C ARG A 457 1.34 -21.37 -25.68
N ALA A 458 2.49 -21.72 -26.24
CA ALA A 458 2.62 -22.44 -27.50
C ALA A 458 1.91 -23.82 -27.49
N ASN A 459 1.78 -24.44 -26.31
CA ASN A 459 1.06 -25.71 -26.13
C ASN A 459 -0.48 -25.55 -26.04
N GLY A 460 -1.00 -24.34 -26.23
CA GLY A 460 -2.45 -24.08 -26.20
C GLY A 460 -3.03 -23.80 -24.81
N ILE A 461 -2.22 -23.82 -23.74
CA ILE A 461 -2.66 -23.48 -22.38
C ILE A 461 -2.63 -21.95 -22.18
N ALA A 462 -3.77 -21.39 -21.75
CA ALA A 462 -3.90 -20.00 -21.35
C ALA A 462 -3.61 -19.83 -19.85
N GLU A 463 -2.80 -18.86 -19.44
CA GLU A 463 -2.50 -18.56 -18.04
C GLU A 463 -2.95 -17.15 -17.66
N VAL A 464 -3.56 -17.00 -16.49
CA VAL A 464 -4.00 -15.67 -16.03
C VAL A 464 -2.83 -14.85 -15.50
N ILE A 465 -2.54 -13.73 -16.14
CA ILE A 465 -1.60 -12.71 -15.66
C ILE A 465 -2.32 -11.74 -14.71
N ASP A 466 -3.46 -11.19 -15.10
CA ASP A 466 -4.27 -10.30 -14.26
C ASP A 466 -5.76 -10.63 -14.36
N GLY A 467 -6.49 -10.40 -13.26
CA GLY A 467 -7.93 -10.64 -13.18
C GLY A 467 -8.32 -11.93 -12.47
N GLN A 468 -7.35 -12.68 -11.93
CA GLN A 468 -7.57 -13.90 -11.14
C GLN A 468 -8.65 -13.72 -10.05
N GLN A 469 -8.58 -12.63 -9.27
CA GLN A 469 -9.53 -12.39 -8.16
C GLN A 469 -10.97 -12.11 -8.65
N ARG A 470 -11.10 -11.58 -9.87
CA ARG A 470 -12.39 -11.29 -10.51
C ARG A 470 -13.00 -12.59 -11.01
N LEU A 471 -12.21 -13.42 -11.70
CA LEU A 471 -12.62 -14.76 -12.13
C LEU A 471 -12.96 -15.68 -10.94
N LEU A 472 -12.15 -15.68 -9.87
CA LEU A 472 -12.44 -16.45 -8.65
C LEU A 472 -13.75 -16.03 -7.99
N THR A 473 -14.08 -14.73 -8.02
CA THR A 473 -15.36 -14.24 -7.50
C THR A 473 -16.53 -14.71 -8.35
N ILE A 474 -16.42 -14.64 -9.68
CA ILE A 474 -17.44 -15.13 -10.61
C ILE A 474 -17.66 -16.64 -10.40
N LEU A 475 -16.58 -17.43 -10.39
CA LEU A 475 -16.63 -18.87 -10.11
C LEU A 475 -17.22 -19.18 -8.73
N GLY A 476 -16.80 -18.43 -7.71
CA GLY A 476 -17.30 -18.54 -6.35
C GLY A 476 -18.80 -18.31 -6.28
N PHE A 477 -19.31 -17.28 -6.96
CA PHE A 477 -20.74 -16.98 -6.99
C PHE A 477 -21.55 -18.03 -7.74
N LEU A 478 -21.06 -18.45 -8.91
CA LEU A 478 -21.67 -19.50 -9.75
C LEU A 478 -21.64 -20.89 -9.09
N GLY A 479 -20.72 -21.11 -8.14
CA GLY A 479 -20.51 -22.42 -7.52
C GLY A 479 -19.68 -23.36 -8.39
N GLU A 480 -18.86 -22.83 -9.29
CA GLU A 480 -18.00 -23.60 -10.19
C GLU A 480 -16.68 -24.01 -9.52
N LYS A 481 -16.11 -25.12 -9.98
CA LYS A 481 -14.77 -25.58 -9.55
C LYS A 481 -13.72 -25.15 -10.57
N TYR A 482 -12.47 -25.03 -10.13
CA TYR A 482 -11.32 -24.75 -11.00
C TYR A 482 -10.14 -25.64 -10.63
N ALA A 483 -9.19 -25.80 -11.56
CA ALA A 483 -7.97 -26.55 -11.30
C ALA A 483 -6.94 -25.69 -10.55
N ASP A 484 -6.37 -26.20 -9.46
CA ASP A 484 -5.28 -25.56 -8.73
C ASP A 484 -3.92 -25.71 -9.45
N GLU A 485 -2.85 -25.26 -8.78
CA GLU A 485 -1.48 -25.32 -9.31
C GLU A 485 -1.01 -26.76 -9.62
N GLN A 486 -1.58 -27.76 -8.95
CA GLN A 486 -1.30 -29.19 -9.10
C GLN A 486 -2.28 -29.89 -10.07
N GLY A 487 -3.21 -29.14 -10.68
CA GLY A 487 -4.23 -29.67 -11.58
C GLY A 487 -5.40 -30.35 -10.87
N LYS A 488 -5.51 -30.26 -9.54
CA LYS A 488 -6.61 -30.81 -8.76
C LYS A 488 -7.79 -29.85 -8.79
N MET A 489 -9.01 -30.38 -8.98
CA MET A 489 -10.22 -29.57 -8.97
C MET A 489 -10.57 -29.14 -7.55
N VAL A 490 -10.51 -27.84 -7.29
CA VAL A 490 -10.81 -27.20 -6.01
C VAL A 490 -11.94 -26.18 -6.15
N LYS A 491 -12.44 -25.70 -5.00
CA LYS A 491 -13.48 -24.68 -4.91
C LYS A 491 -12.86 -23.34 -4.48
N SER A 492 -13.48 -22.23 -4.86
CA SER A 492 -13.17 -20.91 -4.26
C SER A 492 -13.45 -20.95 -2.76
N GLN A 493 -12.72 -20.13 -2.00
CA GLN A 493 -12.97 -19.91 -0.56
C GLN A 493 -14.37 -19.31 -0.32
N LYS A 494 -14.96 -18.66 -1.33
CA LYS A 494 -16.29 -18.07 -1.33
C LYS A 494 -17.30 -18.89 -2.14
N HIS A 495 -17.15 -20.21 -2.19
CA HIS A 495 -18.06 -21.06 -2.96
C HIS A 495 -19.53 -20.87 -2.55
N GLN A 496 -20.37 -20.52 -3.52
CA GLN A 496 -21.81 -20.23 -3.40
C GLN A 496 -22.12 -19.15 -2.35
N PHE A 497 -21.31 -18.10 -2.29
CA PHE A 497 -21.55 -16.97 -1.38
C PHE A 497 -22.86 -16.23 -1.72
N ALA A 498 -23.49 -15.66 -0.70
CA ALA A 498 -24.66 -14.81 -0.84
C ALA A 498 -24.25 -13.34 -1.00
N LEU A 499 -24.93 -12.61 -1.88
CA LEU A 499 -24.64 -11.20 -2.15
C LEU A 499 -24.86 -10.33 -0.90
N ASN A 500 -23.96 -9.39 -0.65
CA ASN A 500 -24.09 -8.38 0.39
C ASN A 500 -24.29 -6.99 -0.23
N LEU A 501 -25.53 -6.70 -0.63
CA LEU A 501 -25.90 -5.46 -1.34
C LEU A 501 -26.89 -4.57 -0.58
N ARG A 502 -26.88 -4.59 0.77
CA ARG A 502 -27.85 -3.83 1.58
C ARG A 502 -27.84 -2.33 1.27
N THR A 503 -26.66 -1.79 1.01
CA THR A 503 -26.43 -0.38 0.62
C THR A 503 -25.98 -0.27 -0.84
N GLY A 504 -26.21 -1.32 -1.63
CA GLY A 504 -25.88 -1.39 -3.05
C GLY A 504 -26.95 -0.70 -3.92
N LEU A 505 -26.74 -0.75 -5.23
CA LEU A 505 -27.70 -0.28 -6.23
C LEU A 505 -28.79 -1.31 -6.54
N LEU A 506 -28.55 -2.58 -6.20
CA LEU A 506 -29.50 -3.69 -6.33
C LEU A 506 -29.83 -4.31 -4.95
N PRO A 507 -30.46 -3.55 -4.03
CA PRO A 507 -30.73 -4.02 -2.67
C PRO A 507 -31.66 -5.24 -2.62
N ASP A 508 -32.54 -5.42 -3.61
CA ASP A 508 -33.45 -6.58 -3.72
C ASP A 508 -32.70 -7.91 -3.95
N LEU A 509 -31.42 -7.84 -4.34
CA LEU A 509 -30.56 -9.01 -4.49
C LEU A 509 -29.74 -9.29 -3.23
N HIS A 510 -29.91 -8.52 -2.15
CA HIS A 510 -29.26 -8.77 -0.88
C HIS A 510 -29.57 -10.19 -0.37
N ARG A 511 -28.53 -10.90 0.07
CA ARG A 511 -28.51 -12.30 0.52
C ARG A 511 -28.92 -13.35 -0.53
N LYS A 512 -29.18 -12.97 -1.78
CA LYS A 512 -29.41 -13.94 -2.85
C LYS A 512 -28.10 -14.64 -3.23
N LYS A 513 -28.19 -15.94 -3.49
CA LYS A 513 -27.15 -16.74 -4.15
C LYS A 513 -27.48 -16.83 -5.63
N PHE A 514 -26.54 -17.27 -6.46
CA PHE A 514 -26.76 -17.42 -7.90
C PHE A 514 -28.04 -18.20 -8.24
N GLN A 515 -28.29 -19.33 -7.58
CA GLN A 515 -29.49 -20.16 -7.78
C GLN A 515 -30.82 -19.48 -7.39
N HIS A 516 -30.77 -18.40 -6.59
CA HIS A 516 -31.94 -17.63 -6.18
C HIS A 516 -32.20 -16.41 -7.09
N LEU A 517 -31.35 -16.19 -8.10
CA LEU A 517 -31.56 -15.15 -9.11
C LEU A 517 -32.55 -15.64 -10.17
N SER A 518 -33.22 -14.70 -10.83
CA SER A 518 -34.09 -14.99 -11.98
C SER A 518 -33.28 -15.58 -13.15
N ALA A 519 -33.95 -16.31 -14.05
CA ALA A 519 -33.29 -16.88 -15.23
C ALA A 519 -32.62 -15.81 -16.11
N LYS A 520 -33.21 -14.60 -16.19
CA LYS A 520 -32.64 -13.46 -16.91
C LYS A 520 -31.33 -12.98 -16.27
N GLU A 521 -31.31 -12.77 -14.95
CA GLU A 521 -30.11 -12.34 -14.23
C GLU A 521 -29.01 -13.40 -14.29
N GLN A 522 -29.36 -14.68 -14.19
CA GLN A 522 -28.41 -15.77 -14.33
C GLN A 522 -27.76 -15.82 -15.71
N SER A 523 -28.57 -15.65 -16.77
CA SER A 523 -28.09 -15.61 -18.16
C SER A 523 -27.20 -14.39 -18.35
N TYR A 524 -27.61 -13.22 -17.85
CA TYR A 524 -26.82 -12.00 -17.95
C TYR A 524 -25.43 -12.12 -17.31
N ILE A 525 -25.29 -12.81 -16.18
CA ILE A 525 -23.97 -13.07 -15.58
C ILE A 525 -23.13 -14.01 -16.45
N LYS A 526 -23.74 -15.05 -17.03
CA LYS A 526 -23.06 -16.05 -17.86
C LYS A 526 -22.65 -15.51 -19.23
N ASP A 527 -23.44 -14.59 -19.77
CA ASP A 527 -23.26 -14.00 -21.09
C ASP A 527 -22.52 -12.66 -21.00
N TYR A 528 -22.15 -12.22 -19.79
CA TYR A 528 -21.42 -10.98 -19.60
C TYR A 528 -20.07 -11.03 -20.33
N ASP A 529 -19.87 -10.03 -21.20
CA ASP A 529 -18.67 -9.88 -22.01
C ASP A 529 -17.48 -9.36 -21.20
N LEU A 530 -16.54 -10.25 -20.93
CA LEU A 530 -15.25 -9.95 -20.37
C LEU A 530 -14.27 -9.55 -21.49
N GLU A 531 -13.58 -8.44 -21.29
CA GLU A 531 -12.49 -8.05 -22.17
C GLU A 531 -11.22 -8.81 -21.80
N VAL A 532 -10.59 -9.41 -22.80
CA VAL A 532 -9.39 -10.24 -22.66
C VAL A 532 -8.29 -9.69 -23.55
N ILE A 533 -7.14 -9.41 -22.97
CA ILE A 533 -5.90 -9.08 -23.68
C ILE A 533 -5.05 -10.35 -23.66
N GLU A 534 -4.94 -11.02 -24.81
CA GLU A 534 -4.25 -12.30 -24.93
C GLU A 534 -2.85 -12.11 -25.51
N ILE A 535 -1.80 -12.32 -24.71
CA ILE A 535 -0.40 -12.26 -25.12
C ILE A 535 0.05 -13.66 -25.53
N LYS A 536 0.28 -13.89 -26.83
CA LYS A 536 0.65 -15.21 -27.36
C LYS A 536 2.16 -15.42 -27.35
N GLU A 537 2.62 -16.54 -26.79
CA GLU A 537 4.04 -16.93 -26.74
C GLU A 537 4.68 -17.01 -28.14
N GLU A 538 3.92 -17.44 -29.14
CA GLU A 538 4.38 -17.56 -30.54
C GLU A 538 4.96 -16.26 -31.11
N ASN A 539 4.37 -15.13 -30.71
CA ASN A 539 4.77 -13.79 -31.14
C ASN A 539 5.72 -13.11 -30.14
N ASN A 540 5.93 -13.70 -28.96
CA ASN A 540 6.56 -13.05 -27.81
C ASN A 540 7.43 -14.05 -27.02
N LYS A 541 8.41 -14.67 -27.68
CA LYS A 541 9.20 -15.78 -27.11
C LYS A 541 9.98 -15.42 -25.83
N HIS A 542 10.32 -14.15 -25.64
CA HIS A 542 11.07 -13.67 -24.48
C HIS A 542 10.16 -13.05 -23.40
N PHE A 543 8.85 -12.99 -23.61
CA PHE A 543 7.93 -12.36 -22.67
C PHE A 543 7.77 -13.15 -21.38
N LEU A 544 7.95 -12.48 -20.25
CA LEU A 544 7.80 -13.06 -18.91
C LEU A 544 6.45 -12.64 -18.30
N PRO A 545 5.46 -13.55 -18.16
CA PRO A 545 4.14 -13.21 -17.65
C PRO A 545 4.15 -12.68 -16.20
N GLU A 546 5.05 -13.19 -15.36
CA GLU A 546 5.24 -12.72 -14.00
C GLU A 546 5.75 -11.27 -13.91
N GLU A 547 6.52 -10.80 -14.90
CA GLU A 547 7.01 -9.42 -14.95
C GLU A 547 5.86 -8.46 -15.25
N LEU A 548 4.95 -8.84 -16.16
CA LEU A 548 3.75 -8.08 -16.40
C LEU A 548 2.81 -8.09 -15.18
N PHE A 549 2.61 -9.26 -14.56
CA PHE A 549 1.84 -9.37 -13.32
C PHE A 549 2.37 -8.43 -12.24
N LYS A 550 3.69 -8.43 -12.03
CA LYS A 550 4.39 -7.55 -11.09
C LYS A 550 4.12 -6.09 -11.43
N ARG A 551 4.36 -5.66 -12.68
CA ARG A 551 4.22 -4.25 -13.11
C ARG A 551 2.80 -3.72 -13.00
N ILE A 552 1.81 -4.51 -13.40
CA ILE A 552 0.38 -4.14 -13.25
C ILE A 552 -0.02 -4.02 -11.79
N ASN A 553 0.49 -4.91 -10.93
CA ASN A 553 0.09 -5.01 -9.53
C ASN A 553 1.07 -4.33 -8.54
N HIS A 554 2.09 -3.61 -9.03
CA HIS A 554 3.13 -3.05 -8.18
C HIS A 554 2.63 -1.85 -7.36
N LYS A 555 2.75 -1.95 -6.04
CA LYS A 555 2.52 -0.87 -5.05
C LYS A 555 1.28 0.00 -5.34
N PRO A 556 0.07 -0.53 -5.66
CA PRO A 556 -1.10 0.33 -5.76
C PRO A 556 -1.27 1.05 -4.41
N ILE A 557 -1.62 2.33 -4.44
CA ILE A 557 -1.88 3.11 -3.23
C ILE A 557 -3.39 3.17 -3.11
N PRO A 558 -4.07 2.16 -2.57
CA PRO A 558 -5.53 2.15 -2.53
C PRO A 558 -6.03 3.32 -1.67
N ILE A 559 -7.25 3.75 -1.97
CA ILE A 559 -8.03 4.60 -1.07
C ILE A 559 -8.44 3.71 0.11
N LYS A 560 -8.09 4.14 1.33
CA LYS A 560 -8.43 3.39 2.53
C LYS A 560 -9.89 3.64 2.88
N GLU A 561 -10.63 2.59 3.20
CA GLU A 561 -12.00 2.73 3.71
C GLU A 561 -12.02 3.58 4.99
N ASN A 562 -13.11 4.30 5.21
CA ASN A 562 -13.31 5.18 6.38
C ASN A 562 -12.24 6.27 6.49
N THR A 563 -11.86 6.89 5.38
CA THR A 563 -10.96 8.05 5.31
C THR A 563 -11.60 9.16 4.50
N PHE A 564 -11.10 10.39 4.61
CA PHE A 564 -11.65 11.46 3.78
C PHE A 564 -11.35 11.27 2.30
N GLU A 565 -10.26 10.62 1.91
CA GLU A 565 -10.05 10.22 0.50
C GLU A 565 -11.20 9.34 -0.01
N PHE A 566 -11.76 8.50 0.86
CA PHE A 566 -12.92 7.67 0.57
C PHE A 566 -14.19 8.53 0.55
N TRP A 567 -14.46 9.30 1.59
CA TRP A 567 -15.68 10.11 1.66
C TRP A 567 -15.77 11.17 0.57
N ASN A 568 -14.67 11.84 0.23
CA ASN A 568 -14.61 12.81 -0.86
C ASN A 568 -15.09 12.24 -2.20
N ALA A 569 -14.88 10.95 -2.40
CA ALA A 569 -15.29 10.25 -3.60
C ALA A 569 -16.74 9.73 -3.54
N TYR A 570 -17.19 9.26 -2.36
CA TYR A 570 -18.40 8.43 -2.24
C TYR A 570 -19.55 9.05 -1.45
N VAL A 571 -19.28 10.09 -0.68
CA VAL A 571 -20.28 10.83 0.09
C VAL A 571 -20.81 11.98 -0.77
N ASP A 572 -22.04 12.39 -0.44
CA ASP A 572 -22.70 13.54 -1.05
C ASP A 572 -21.78 14.77 -1.09
N ARG A 573 -21.78 15.44 -2.23
CA ARG A 573 -20.89 16.56 -2.52
C ARG A 573 -21.05 17.68 -1.49
N ASP A 574 -22.27 18.01 -1.10
CA ASP A 574 -22.54 19.14 -0.21
C ASP A 574 -21.87 18.94 1.15
N ILE A 575 -21.87 17.70 1.66
CA ILE A 575 -21.18 17.35 2.90
C ILE A 575 -19.67 17.50 2.73
N THR A 576 -19.11 16.93 1.65
CA THR A 576 -17.67 16.96 1.41
C THR A 576 -17.13 18.36 1.17
N ASP A 577 -17.90 19.21 0.48
CA ASP A 577 -17.54 20.60 0.19
C ASP A 577 -17.68 21.46 1.45
N ALA A 578 -18.75 21.27 2.25
CA ALA A 578 -18.89 21.94 3.56
C ALA A 578 -17.70 21.63 4.51
N ILE A 579 -17.24 20.37 4.55
CA ILE A 579 -16.08 20.00 5.37
C ILE A 579 -14.78 20.64 4.84
N LYS A 580 -14.57 20.66 3.51
CA LYS A 580 -13.40 21.33 2.91
C LYS A 580 -13.41 22.82 3.21
N ASP A 581 -14.56 23.46 3.11
CA ASP A 581 -14.72 24.88 3.40
C ASP A 581 -14.48 25.17 4.88
N LEU A 582 -14.98 24.32 5.78
CA LEU A 582 -14.70 24.39 7.21
C LEU A 582 -13.19 24.26 7.50
N CYS A 583 -12.50 23.34 6.83
CA CYS A 583 -11.05 23.19 6.93
C CYS A 583 -10.30 24.43 6.40
N LYS A 584 -10.75 25.00 5.27
CA LYS A 584 -10.15 26.18 4.66
C LYS A 584 -10.27 27.41 5.55
N ARG A 585 -11.45 27.63 6.15
CA ARG A 585 -11.69 28.71 7.13
C ARG A 585 -10.89 28.52 8.41
N ASN A 586 -10.63 27.26 8.79
CA ASN A 586 -9.91 26.90 10.01
C ASN A 586 -8.56 26.24 9.71
N SER A 587 -7.75 26.88 8.86
CA SER A 587 -6.45 26.35 8.38
C SER A 587 -5.40 26.11 9.47
N TRP A 588 -5.65 26.55 10.71
CA TRP A 588 -4.85 26.25 11.90
C TRP A 588 -5.11 24.84 12.46
N LEU A 589 -6.29 24.26 12.21
CA LEU A 589 -6.72 22.94 12.67
C LEU A 589 -6.25 21.86 11.70
N TYR A 590 -4.97 21.52 11.76
CA TYR A 590 -4.35 20.51 10.89
C TYR A 590 -3.49 19.52 11.66
N LEU A 591 -3.37 18.31 11.09
CA LEU A 591 -2.34 17.34 11.45
C LEU A 591 -1.03 17.64 10.71
N ARG A 592 -1.12 17.99 9.42
CA ARG A 592 0.02 18.41 8.57
C ARG A 592 -0.42 19.51 7.61
N LYS A 593 0.37 20.56 7.42
CA LYS A 593 -0.01 21.70 6.54
C LYS A 593 -0.28 21.24 5.10
N ASP A 594 0.67 20.53 4.50
CA ASP A 594 0.59 20.08 3.10
C ASP A 594 0.24 18.60 3.00
N ASP A 595 -0.89 18.22 3.59
CA ASP A 595 -1.31 16.83 3.54
C ASP A 595 -1.91 16.44 2.18
N LYS A 596 -1.26 15.47 1.53
CA LYS A 596 -1.67 14.89 0.24
C LYS A 596 -2.78 13.84 0.37
N ARG A 597 -3.07 13.38 1.60
CA ARG A 597 -3.98 12.26 1.90
C ARG A 597 -5.30 12.74 2.54
N MET A 598 -5.56 14.04 2.54
CA MET A 598 -6.76 14.66 3.10
C MET A 598 -6.95 14.34 4.60
N LEU A 599 -5.85 14.17 5.35
CA LEU A 599 -5.88 13.83 6.77
C LEU A 599 -6.43 14.98 7.64
N ASN A 600 -6.36 16.22 7.17
CA ASN A 600 -6.93 17.36 7.89
C ASN A 600 -8.46 17.36 7.76
N GLU A 601 -8.94 17.13 6.54
CA GLU A 601 -10.36 16.97 6.24
C GLU A 601 -10.93 15.73 6.98
N GLU A 602 -10.14 14.65 7.08
CA GLU A 602 -10.48 13.48 7.90
C GLU A 602 -10.57 13.80 9.39
N LEU A 603 -9.63 14.60 9.91
CA LEU A 603 -9.64 15.02 11.31
C LEU A 603 -10.93 15.80 11.62
N VAL A 604 -11.24 16.80 10.79
CA VAL A 604 -12.43 17.63 10.95
C VAL A 604 -13.69 16.79 10.87
N THR A 605 -13.81 15.91 9.87
CA THR A 605 -14.96 15.00 9.73
C THR A 605 -15.15 14.13 10.98
N ASN A 606 -14.07 13.56 11.50
CA ASN A 606 -14.14 12.73 12.70
C ASN A 606 -14.59 13.53 13.93
N LEU A 607 -14.09 14.76 14.09
CA LEU A 607 -14.49 15.65 15.19
C LEU A 607 -15.94 16.13 15.06
N SER A 608 -16.38 16.46 13.86
CA SER A 608 -17.78 16.82 13.58
C SER A 608 -18.72 15.65 13.85
N TYR A 609 -18.36 14.43 13.44
CA TYR A 609 -19.13 13.23 13.76
C TYR A 609 -19.19 12.98 15.27
N LEU A 610 -18.06 13.10 15.98
CA LEU A 610 -18.02 12.96 17.43
C LEU A 610 -18.96 13.98 18.09
N HIS A 611 -18.92 15.23 17.63
CA HIS A 611 -19.76 16.31 18.13
C HIS A 611 -21.24 16.04 17.91
N TYR A 612 -21.62 15.59 16.70
CA TYR A 612 -22.97 15.21 16.35
C TYR A 612 -23.50 14.06 17.24
N MET A 613 -22.74 12.98 17.39
CA MET A 613 -23.14 11.80 18.18
C MET A 613 -23.21 12.07 19.69
N THR A 614 -22.65 13.17 20.17
CA THR A 614 -22.60 13.54 21.59
C THR A 614 -23.21 14.92 21.80
N SER A 615 -24.31 15.19 21.09
CA SER A 615 -25.10 16.40 21.23
C SER A 615 -25.62 16.58 22.66
N GLY A 616 -25.82 17.84 23.05
CA GLY A 616 -26.22 18.19 24.41
C GLY A 616 -25.06 18.34 25.40
N LYS A 617 -25.36 18.17 26.70
CA LYS A 617 -24.43 18.42 27.81
C LYS A 617 -23.29 17.38 27.83
N ALA A 618 -22.13 17.81 28.31
CA ALA A 618 -20.96 16.94 28.42
C ALA A 618 -21.24 15.72 29.31
N ASN A 619 -21.19 14.53 28.69
CA ASN A 619 -21.40 13.26 29.37
C ASN A 619 -20.34 12.24 28.92
N MET A 620 -19.50 11.81 29.86
CA MET A 620 -18.43 10.85 29.58
C MET A 620 -18.96 9.47 29.14
N ALA A 621 -20.15 9.06 29.60
CA ALA A 621 -20.74 7.79 29.18
C ALA A 621 -21.06 7.81 27.68
N ASN A 622 -21.77 8.83 27.21
CA ASN A 622 -22.10 9.01 25.77
C ASN A 622 -20.84 9.11 24.92
N ILE A 623 -19.83 9.85 25.38
CA ILE A 623 -18.53 9.95 24.68
C ILE A 623 -17.86 8.57 24.58
N LYS A 624 -17.94 7.75 25.62
CA LYS A 624 -17.38 6.38 25.63
C LYS A 624 -18.17 5.39 24.78
N GLU A 625 -19.38 5.71 24.31
CA GLU A 625 -20.07 4.90 23.29
C GLU A 625 -19.41 5.07 21.91
N VAL A 626 -18.86 6.26 21.66
CA VAL A 626 -18.22 6.62 20.37
C VAL A 626 -16.71 6.37 20.40
N LEU A 627 -16.05 6.74 21.49
CA LEU A 627 -14.60 6.66 21.67
C LEU A 627 -14.19 5.54 22.63
N ASP A 628 -13.05 4.94 22.32
CA ASP A 628 -12.26 4.09 23.21
C ASP A 628 -11.11 4.93 23.78
N ILE A 629 -11.16 5.18 25.09
CA ILE A 629 -10.12 5.86 25.87
C ILE A 629 -9.48 4.79 26.74
N SER A 630 -8.24 4.43 26.43
CA SER A 630 -7.54 3.35 27.13
C SER A 630 -6.08 3.71 27.43
N LYS A 631 -5.51 3.01 28.41
CA LYS A 631 -4.09 3.06 28.75
C LYS A 631 -3.38 1.81 28.23
N ARG A 632 -2.27 2.00 27.50
CA ARG A 632 -1.34 0.91 27.15
C ARG A 632 0.04 1.31 27.60
N LEU A 633 0.57 0.58 28.59
CA LEU A 633 1.77 1.00 29.33
C LEU A 633 1.51 2.41 29.90
N SER A 634 2.37 3.39 29.62
CA SER A 634 2.19 4.80 30.02
C SER A 634 1.44 5.66 28.99
N ALA A 635 1.15 5.15 27.80
CA ALA A 635 0.54 5.93 26.72
C ALA A 635 -1.00 5.92 26.78
N THR A 636 -1.59 7.11 26.80
CA THR A 636 -3.04 7.30 26.60
C THR A 636 -3.37 7.13 25.11
N ILE A 637 -4.31 6.24 24.81
CA ILE A 637 -4.80 6.00 23.45
C ILE A 637 -6.28 6.41 23.40
N VAL A 638 -6.58 7.34 22.50
CA VAL A 638 -7.95 7.77 22.20
C VAL A 638 -8.26 7.51 20.73
N LYS A 639 -9.28 6.71 20.46
CA LYS A 639 -9.68 6.32 19.09
C LYS A 639 -11.17 6.06 19.00
N PHE A 640 -11.75 6.11 17.80
CA PHE A 640 -13.12 5.67 17.57
C PHE A 640 -13.26 4.16 17.78
N ARG A 641 -14.34 3.72 18.44
CA ARG A 641 -14.65 2.30 18.59
C ARG A 641 -14.93 1.63 17.25
N LYS A 642 -15.76 2.28 16.43
CA LYS A 642 -16.19 1.78 15.12
C LYS A 642 -16.17 2.89 14.08
N LYS A 643 -15.01 3.13 13.46
CA LYS A 643 -14.85 4.15 12.41
C LYS A 643 -15.77 3.91 11.19
N ALA A 644 -16.18 2.66 10.96
CA ALA A 644 -17.14 2.32 9.91
C ALA A 644 -18.52 2.96 10.10
N HIS A 645 -18.92 3.28 11.33
CA HIS A 645 -20.19 3.97 11.59
C HIS A 645 -20.20 5.39 11.01
N ILE A 646 -19.05 6.06 10.99
CA ILE A 646 -18.91 7.40 10.37
C ILE A 646 -19.29 7.29 8.88
N THR A 647 -18.71 6.32 8.18
CA THR A 647 -19.02 6.08 6.77
C THR A 647 -20.48 5.73 6.56
N GLN A 648 -21.05 4.83 7.37
CA GLN A 648 -22.46 4.43 7.28
C GLN A 648 -23.40 5.63 7.43
N MET A 649 -23.09 6.54 8.35
CA MET A 649 -23.88 7.74 8.60
C MET A 649 -23.72 8.76 7.47
N LEU A 650 -22.50 8.99 6.98
CA LEU A 650 -22.26 9.92 5.86
C LEU A 650 -22.86 9.44 4.53
N GLU A 651 -23.01 8.13 4.34
CA GLU A 651 -23.66 7.54 3.16
C GLU A 651 -25.20 7.57 3.24
N ASP A 652 -25.76 7.74 4.43
CA ASP A 652 -27.21 7.76 4.62
C ASP A 652 -27.79 9.15 4.33
N LYS A 653 -28.58 9.22 3.25
CA LYS A 653 -29.22 10.45 2.78
C LYS A 653 -30.14 11.08 3.83
N ASN A 654 -30.73 10.28 4.73
CA ASN A 654 -31.64 10.79 5.76
C ASN A 654 -30.91 11.69 6.77
N PHE A 655 -29.61 11.49 6.96
CA PHE A 655 -28.82 12.23 7.93
C PHE A 655 -28.13 13.47 7.34
N LYS A 656 -28.18 13.66 6.01
CA LYS A 656 -27.47 14.76 5.33
C LYS A 656 -27.79 16.12 5.94
N SER A 657 -29.07 16.47 6.03
CA SER A 657 -29.51 17.79 6.51
C SER A 657 -29.13 18.03 7.97
N GLU A 658 -29.36 17.04 8.84
CA GLU A 658 -29.03 17.13 10.27
C GLU A 658 -27.52 17.25 10.49
N PHE A 659 -26.72 16.51 9.73
CA PHE A 659 -25.27 16.59 9.81
C PHE A 659 -24.73 17.94 9.35
N LEU A 660 -25.23 18.46 8.21
CA LEU A 660 -24.86 19.78 7.71
C LEU A 660 -25.15 20.89 8.74
N LEU A 661 -26.29 20.80 9.43
CA LEU A 661 -26.60 21.71 10.54
C LEU A 661 -25.60 21.53 11.69
N SER A 662 -25.28 20.29 12.07
CA SER A 662 -24.32 20.01 13.14
C SER A 662 -22.90 20.49 12.86
N LEU A 663 -22.51 20.69 11.58
CA LEU A 663 -21.23 21.30 11.23
C LEU A 663 -21.14 22.75 11.70
N ASN A 664 -22.25 23.49 11.64
CA ASN A 664 -22.32 24.87 12.14
C ASN A 664 -22.21 24.89 13.68
N ASP A 665 -22.90 23.98 14.36
CA ASP A 665 -22.81 23.84 15.83
C ASP A 665 -21.40 23.43 16.27
N PHE A 666 -20.77 22.52 15.54
CA PHE A 666 -19.39 22.11 15.78
C PHE A 666 -18.43 23.29 15.65
N GLU A 667 -18.65 24.16 14.65
CA GLU A 667 -17.83 25.35 14.46
C GLU A 667 -18.07 26.39 15.57
N ALA A 668 -19.33 26.67 15.90
CA ALA A 668 -19.72 27.63 16.92
C ALA A 668 -19.33 27.19 18.34
N GLU A 669 -19.31 25.88 18.62
CA GLU A 669 -18.98 25.35 19.94
C GLU A 669 -17.49 24.98 20.03
N PHE A 670 -17.03 23.95 19.33
CA PHE A 670 -15.68 23.41 19.55
C PHE A 670 -14.60 24.26 18.92
N ILE A 671 -14.75 24.64 17.64
CA ILE A 671 -13.72 25.40 16.93
C ILE A 671 -13.54 26.76 17.58
N GLU A 672 -14.62 27.46 17.96
CA GLU A 672 -14.51 28.76 18.61
C GLU A 672 -13.85 28.67 20.00
N LYS A 673 -14.24 27.70 20.85
CA LYS A 673 -13.57 27.44 22.14
C LYS A 673 -12.07 27.20 21.95
N ALA A 674 -11.71 26.34 21.00
CA ALA A 674 -10.32 26.01 20.71
C ALA A 674 -9.54 27.22 20.16
N LYS A 675 -10.15 27.99 19.25
CA LYS A 675 -9.58 29.19 18.64
C LYS A 675 -9.28 30.26 19.69
N LEU A 676 -10.23 30.53 20.58
CA LEU A 676 -10.04 31.48 21.69
C LEU A 676 -8.87 31.05 22.59
N LEU A 677 -8.75 29.78 22.94
CA LEU A 677 -7.65 29.29 23.78
C LEU A 677 -6.27 29.46 23.14
N ILE A 678 -6.15 29.22 21.83
CA ILE A 678 -4.87 29.28 21.12
C ILE A 678 -4.51 30.68 20.62
N SER A 679 -5.48 31.60 20.58
CA SER A 679 -5.27 32.97 20.14
C SER A 679 -4.47 33.80 21.15
N LYS A 680 -3.61 34.70 20.66
CA LYS A 680 -2.90 35.67 21.50
C LYS A 680 -3.77 36.91 21.75
N PRO A 681 -3.82 37.45 22.98
CA PRO A 681 -4.43 38.75 23.22
C PRO A 681 -3.56 39.81 22.52
N THR A 682 -4.03 40.35 21.40
CA THR A 682 -3.27 41.30 20.57
C THR A 682 -3.84 42.72 20.58
N GLY A 683 -4.93 42.96 21.32
CA GLY A 683 -5.61 44.26 21.36
C GLY A 683 -6.22 44.69 20.00
N LYS A 684 -6.25 43.79 19.01
CA LYS A 684 -6.87 44.01 17.68
C LYS A 684 -8.18 43.23 17.56
N PRO A 685 -9.14 43.67 16.70
CA PRO A 685 -10.46 43.05 16.60
C PRO A 685 -10.47 41.56 16.17
N ALA A 686 -9.41 41.09 15.50
CA ALA A 686 -9.28 39.69 15.09
C ALA A 686 -8.08 39.04 15.78
N GLU A 687 -8.32 38.26 16.84
CA GLU A 687 -7.25 37.47 17.44
C GLU A 687 -6.78 36.37 16.46
N THR A 688 -5.47 36.29 16.20
CA THR A 688 -4.91 35.28 15.28
C THR A 688 -4.55 34.00 16.04
N PRO A 689 -5.01 32.81 15.58
CA PRO A 689 -4.69 31.52 16.20
C PRO A 689 -3.19 31.21 16.18
N SER A 690 -2.61 30.81 17.32
CA SER A 690 -1.19 30.44 17.42
C SER A 690 -1.00 28.92 17.33
N ASN A 691 -0.40 28.46 16.24
CA ASN A 691 -0.01 27.04 16.09
C ASN A 691 0.93 26.57 17.19
N LYS A 692 1.89 27.42 17.60
CA LYS A 692 2.81 27.11 18.69
C LYS A 692 2.05 26.86 20.01
N ARG A 693 1.02 27.67 20.28
CA ARG A 693 0.20 27.54 21.49
C ARG A 693 -0.66 26.27 21.46
N LEU A 694 -1.19 25.93 20.29
CA LEU A 694 -1.87 24.65 20.09
C LEU A 694 -0.91 23.47 20.37
N ASP A 695 0.32 23.55 19.87
CA ASP A 695 1.31 22.49 20.04
C ASP A 695 1.73 22.34 21.53
N GLU A 696 1.85 23.46 22.24
CA GLU A 696 2.09 23.52 23.69
C GLU A 696 0.94 22.86 24.48
N ILE A 697 -0.32 23.22 24.17
CA ILE A 697 -1.50 22.64 24.83
C ILE A 697 -1.52 21.13 24.64
N LEU A 698 -1.42 20.68 23.38
CA LEU A 698 -1.54 19.27 23.03
C LEU A 698 -0.28 18.45 23.39
N HIS A 699 0.75 19.09 23.94
CA HIS A 699 2.07 18.49 24.18
C HIS A 699 2.61 17.75 22.95
N THR A 700 2.33 18.29 21.76
CA THR A 700 2.83 17.71 20.52
C THR A 700 4.28 18.14 20.38
N ARG A 701 5.21 17.18 20.43
CA ARG A 701 6.64 17.47 20.21
C ARG A 701 6.86 18.06 18.80
N ASN A 702 6.93 17.19 17.80
CA ASN A 702 7.12 17.55 16.39
C ASN A 702 6.02 16.97 15.48
N VAL A 703 5.09 16.19 16.04
CA VAL A 703 4.06 15.47 15.27
C VAL A 703 2.73 15.60 15.97
N ARG A 704 1.74 16.12 15.24
CA ARG A 704 0.35 16.19 15.65
C ARG A 704 -0.34 14.86 15.36
N MET A 705 -0.98 14.28 16.37
CA MET A 705 -1.65 12.98 16.28
C MET A 705 -3.16 13.15 16.44
N PRO A 706 -4.01 12.43 15.66
CA PRO A 706 -5.47 12.56 15.76
C PRO A 706 -6.02 12.35 17.17
N MET A 707 -5.45 11.39 17.92
CA MET A 707 -5.86 11.09 19.29
C MET A 707 -5.76 12.28 20.25
N ASN A 708 -4.79 13.18 20.02
CA ASN A 708 -4.62 14.38 20.85
C ASN A 708 -5.77 15.36 20.61
N PHE A 709 -6.25 15.48 19.37
CA PHE A 709 -7.41 16.32 19.04
C PHE A 709 -8.72 15.72 19.53
N TYR A 710 -8.86 14.39 19.51
CA TYR A 710 -10.03 13.74 20.10
C TYR A 710 -10.08 13.98 21.61
N LEU A 711 -8.96 13.83 22.30
CA LEU A 711 -8.88 14.15 23.72
C LEU A 711 -9.12 15.64 24.00
N PHE A 712 -8.58 16.53 23.16
CA PHE A 712 -8.80 17.97 23.27
C PHE A 712 -10.29 18.31 23.12
N TRP A 713 -10.97 17.70 22.16
CA TRP A 713 -12.41 17.79 22.01
C TRP A 713 -13.15 17.33 23.25
N VAL A 714 -12.80 16.16 23.81
CA VAL A 714 -13.42 15.63 25.03
C VAL A 714 -13.26 16.64 26.17
N ILE A 715 -12.05 17.16 26.38
CA ILE A 715 -11.79 18.15 27.43
C ILE A 715 -12.66 19.40 27.24
N LEU A 716 -12.71 19.98 26.05
CA LEU A 716 -13.44 21.22 25.77
C LEU A 716 -14.96 21.07 25.78
N LYS A 717 -15.50 19.86 25.57
CA LYS A 717 -16.95 19.65 25.53
C LYS A 717 -17.65 20.11 26.81
N GLY A 718 -17.04 19.90 27.97
CA GLY A 718 -17.60 20.31 29.26
C GLY A 718 -17.23 21.70 29.74
N ILE A 719 -16.45 22.48 28.98
CA ILE A 719 -16.08 23.85 29.34
C ILE A 719 -17.00 24.83 28.60
N PRO A 720 -17.79 25.67 29.28
CA PRO A 720 -18.62 26.68 28.63
C PRO A 720 -17.81 27.69 27.82
N LEU A 721 -18.35 28.17 26.69
CA LEU A 721 -17.67 29.15 25.84
C LEU A 721 -17.43 30.47 26.59
N ASP A 722 -18.40 30.93 27.38
CA ASP A 722 -18.30 32.20 28.09
C ASP A 722 -17.26 32.14 29.22
N TYR A 723 -17.10 30.99 29.88
CA TYR A 723 -15.99 30.77 30.82
C TYR A 723 -14.62 30.94 30.14
N ILE A 724 -14.46 30.50 28.89
CA ILE A 724 -13.20 30.69 28.14
C ILE A 724 -12.99 32.17 27.79
N LYS A 725 -14.05 32.91 27.48
CA LYS A 725 -13.96 34.36 27.20
C LYS A 725 -13.55 35.14 28.44
N GLU A 726 -14.16 34.85 29.59
CA GLU A 726 -13.89 35.57 30.85
C GLU A 726 -12.58 35.14 31.52
N ALA A 727 -12.32 33.83 31.57
CA ALA A 727 -11.24 33.23 32.34
C ALA A 727 -10.23 32.47 31.45
N LYS A 728 -9.91 33.03 30.28
CA LYS A 728 -9.04 32.44 29.25
C LYS A 728 -7.74 31.82 29.80
N THR A 729 -7.02 32.55 30.66
CA THR A 729 -5.75 32.08 31.25
C THR A 729 -5.95 30.88 32.17
N ALA A 730 -7.01 30.88 32.98
CA ALA A 730 -7.33 29.79 33.88
C ALA A 730 -7.79 28.54 33.10
N ALA A 731 -8.65 28.72 32.10
CA ALA A 731 -9.08 27.66 31.19
C ALA A 731 -7.86 27.03 30.48
N LEU A 732 -6.97 27.86 29.93
CA LEU A 732 -5.75 27.39 29.28
C LEU A 732 -4.85 26.57 30.21
N TYR A 733 -4.61 27.07 31.43
CA TYR A 733 -3.79 26.35 32.41
C TYR A 733 -4.40 24.99 32.74
N LYS A 734 -5.71 24.94 33.03
CA LYS A 734 -6.42 23.71 33.38
C LYS A 734 -6.36 22.68 32.24
N VAL A 735 -6.61 23.09 30.99
CA VAL A 735 -6.55 22.21 29.82
C VAL A 735 -5.13 21.70 29.57
N THR A 736 -4.14 22.60 29.61
CA THR A 736 -2.73 22.24 29.39
C THR A 736 -2.21 21.29 30.47
N LYS A 737 -2.68 21.46 31.72
CA LYS A 737 -2.33 20.59 32.85
C LYS A 737 -2.72 19.14 32.58
N ILE A 738 -3.94 18.88 32.08
CA ILE A 738 -4.38 17.51 31.76
C ILE A 738 -3.44 16.84 30.75
N PHE A 739 -3.02 17.55 29.70
CA PHE A 739 -2.08 17.01 28.71
C PHE A 739 -0.68 16.77 29.31
N SER A 740 -0.19 17.68 30.14
CA SER A 740 1.13 17.54 30.79
C SER A 740 1.20 16.35 31.76
N THR A 741 0.08 16.00 32.39
CA THR A 741 -0.02 14.89 33.36
C THR A 741 -0.50 13.59 32.72
N LEU A 742 -0.61 13.51 31.38
CA LEU A 742 -1.07 12.28 30.74
C LEU A 742 -0.24 11.05 31.13
N GLY A 743 1.08 11.22 31.29
CA GLY A 743 1.97 10.13 31.68
C GLY A 743 1.84 9.67 33.12
N SER A 744 1.25 10.48 34.02
CA SER A 744 1.12 10.15 35.45
C SER A 744 -0.17 9.40 35.78
N TYR A 745 -1.09 9.25 34.82
CA TYR A 745 -2.28 8.42 35.02
C TYR A 745 -1.95 6.96 34.71
N ASP A 746 -2.13 6.08 35.68
CA ASP A 746 -1.92 4.64 35.52
C ASP A 746 -3.09 3.97 34.79
N THR A 747 -4.30 4.51 34.95
CA THR A 747 -5.53 3.96 34.34
C THR A 747 -6.34 5.02 33.58
N SER A 748 -7.23 4.57 32.70
CA SER A 748 -8.17 5.44 31.97
C SER A 748 -9.13 6.17 32.92
N GLU A 749 -9.52 5.52 34.02
CA GLU A 749 -10.49 6.05 34.99
C GLU A 749 -9.93 7.27 35.73
N GLN A 750 -8.63 7.28 36.02
CA GLN A 750 -7.97 8.45 36.63
C GLN A 750 -7.98 9.66 35.70
N LEU A 751 -7.73 9.45 34.40
CA LEU A 751 -7.83 10.51 33.40
C LEU A 751 -9.28 11.00 33.25
N GLU A 752 -10.24 10.07 33.19
CA GLU A 752 -11.67 10.40 33.13
C GLU A 752 -12.12 11.22 34.34
N LYS A 753 -11.66 10.86 35.54
CA LYS A 753 -11.92 11.62 36.77
C LYS A 753 -11.37 13.03 36.66
N ALA A 754 -10.12 13.20 36.26
CA ALA A 754 -9.50 14.52 36.09
C ALA A 754 -10.28 15.41 35.09
N ILE A 755 -10.82 14.83 34.01
CA ILE A 755 -11.65 15.54 33.04
C ILE A 755 -13.01 15.93 33.65
N LYS A 756 -13.67 15.04 34.39
CA LYS A 756 -14.94 15.33 35.08
C LYS A 756 -14.77 16.41 36.15
N ASP A 757 -13.70 16.35 36.92
CA ASP A 757 -13.36 17.34 37.95
C ASP A 757 -13.13 18.72 37.30
N LEU A 758 -12.48 18.75 36.12
CA LEU A 758 -12.35 19.96 35.32
C LEU A 758 -13.71 20.54 34.91
N TRP A 759 -14.61 19.71 34.36
CA TRP A 759 -15.94 20.15 33.96
C TRP A 759 -16.77 20.68 35.14
N ALA A 760 -16.69 20.04 36.30
CA ALA A 760 -17.37 20.49 37.51
C ALA A 760 -16.81 21.83 38.02
N ALA A 761 -15.51 22.08 37.82
CA ALA A 761 -14.82 23.29 38.24
C ALA A 761 -14.92 24.47 37.24
N THR A 762 -15.75 24.34 36.21
CA THR A 762 -16.04 25.42 35.23
C THR A 762 -17.52 25.79 35.32
N PRO A 763 -17.88 26.86 36.05
CA PRO A 763 -19.29 27.22 36.24
C PRO A 763 -19.93 27.64 34.92
N ALA A 764 -21.18 27.23 34.71
CA ALA A 764 -22.04 27.87 33.71
C ALA A 764 -22.50 29.21 34.31
N LEU A 765 -22.19 30.32 33.65
CA LEU A 765 -22.77 31.61 34.04
C LEU A 765 -24.29 31.50 33.83
N ALA A 766 -25.07 31.84 34.85
CA ALA A 766 -26.49 32.05 34.69
C ALA A 766 -26.66 33.22 33.71
N LEU A 767 -27.37 32.99 32.60
CA LEU A 767 -27.83 34.05 31.71
C LEU A 767 -28.66 35.03 32.55
N SER A 768 -28.11 36.20 32.87
CA SER A 768 -28.84 37.35 33.42
C SER A 768 -29.42 38.17 32.29
#